data_AF-A0ABD3T3X6-F1
#
_entry.id   AF-A0ABD3T3X6-F1
#
_cell.length_a   1.000
_cell.length_b   1.000
_cell.length_c   1.000
_cell.angle_alpha   90.00
_cell.angle_beta   90.00
_cell.angle_gamma   90.00
#
_symmetry.space_group_name_H-M   'P 1'
#
loop_
_entity.id
_entity.type
_entity.pdbx_description
1 polymer ?
#
loop_
_entity_poly.entity_id
_entity_poly.type
_entity_poly.pdbx_seq_one_letter_code
_entity_poly.pdbx_strand_id
1 'polypeptide(L)'
;MAHCRANYDCKGETDGCVDLKIGDILTNTEKRDNGSEPVKTLTSWKPYPSKLNTANSSHNGSFLASSESAERPTGENKVITMNGMTGEITEEFRTVCPPRPSLPARIKCVTLSSEGTGKQERPSTDNRKINTRNKTPELLEKLSSSKEILTQTGRKLFLTDTDQNRTLKGIVGAITGVFLGVLMFLVLRYSFGYSDSEAGITAAIVTALMSIGLAVSMLFRCVVALVIPNLFTDKGRAVILTIIFGFMLSHTVQNIKVNMEEVATSMSCIADLALDQARDLQGQLKKPLEQAAEYIASQKDVLKQSQDEMRKGILPVKEGLAIMDEELNNTTQIAKNFIQKLRDLCDLLCIGVNEKCKELCQSFSQFITSTQELQETVNTTEEALNSLLNVFTVNLSTTMDVTAYANSSQPLESIEKEVKEELDAKTGAFIHFIRIMEKVLSLSLLLLFLRSFWYVRNYLARDSYDNIYITKRFKDLDEERKSCGLSCVIPLKKKEKKLYIDTSSWRITLVKIGRGKFGLAQIGIHFLLCLVVLLFDYLLYYVLDLIKRHGDVNIQYKGNSKFILNVDGTGFVANFYRELIQGLNINESYIGELNFTNCLPEPSMPDSLNIPVYIVLYFLSVMFVVMKEWALRARRKITAYYYPKQEEARIQYLHKIIRHKRISFWKFLRQKIKSSYKEKCVNEQLQLMPWLSIKMPCLARCLSQKDKICLSCETAEGGFQDIGLVKCSGDQCDAFYCTDCYETMNKTCPLCSVDDVVHRE
;
A
#
# COMPACT_ATOMS: atom_id res chain seq x y z
N MET A 1 -43.29 47.57 1.10
CA MET A 1 -44.68 47.42 1.57
C MET A 1 -44.67 46.59 2.86
N ALA A 2 -45.67 46.75 3.72
CA ALA A 2 -46.18 45.85 4.78
C ALA A 2 -45.22 44.98 5.65
N HIS A 3 -45.48 45.00 6.97
CA HIS A 3 -45.26 43.96 8.02
C HIS A 3 -44.07 42.97 7.92
N CYS A 4 -43.24 42.78 8.96
CA CYS A 4 -43.32 43.22 10.36
C CYS A 4 -41.91 43.48 10.97
N ARG A 5 -41.85 44.14 12.14
CA ARG A 5 -40.61 44.60 12.83
C ARG A 5 -40.44 43.96 14.22
N ALA A 6 -39.19 43.70 14.62
CA ALA A 6 -38.54 43.97 15.93
C ALA A 6 -37.07 43.48 15.81
N ASN A 7 -36.00 44.17 16.24
CA ASN A 7 -35.64 44.76 17.56
C ASN A 7 -35.43 43.67 18.64
N TYR A 8 -34.38 43.69 19.49
CA TYR A 8 -33.40 44.75 19.81
C TYR A 8 -31.96 44.21 20.01
N ASP A 9 -31.07 45.08 20.46
CA ASP A 9 -29.60 44.93 20.61
C ASP A 9 -29.19 44.79 22.10
N CYS A 10 -27.88 44.65 22.36
CA CYS A 10 -27.10 44.87 23.61
C CYS A 10 -26.67 43.69 24.50
N LYS A 11 -25.33 43.56 24.60
CA LYS A 11 -24.45 43.46 25.79
C LYS A 11 -24.77 42.49 26.96
N GLY A 12 -23.75 41.73 27.37
CA GLY A 12 -23.61 41.18 28.72
C GLY A 12 -22.39 40.27 28.88
N GLU A 13 -21.44 40.62 29.75
CA GLU A 13 -20.46 39.68 30.32
C GLU A 13 -21.07 39.02 31.58
N THR A 14 -20.78 37.74 31.83
CA THR A 14 -20.29 37.17 33.11
C THR A 14 -20.31 35.64 33.08
N ASP A 15 -19.35 35.06 33.79
CA ASP A 15 -19.28 33.75 34.48
C ASP A 15 -20.54 32.85 34.55
N GLY A 16 -20.33 31.53 34.63
CA GLY A 16 -21.26 30.69 35.40
C GLY A 16 -21.43 29.22 34.98
N CYS A 17 -21.17 28.33 35.93
CA CYS A 17 -21.32 26.88 35.95
C CYS A 17 -22.58 26.21 35.32
N VAL A 18 -22.34 25.01 34.78
CA VAL A 18 -22.99 23.71 35.08
C VAL A 18 -24.44 23.69 35.65
N ASP A 19 -25.36 22.99 34.96
CA ASP A 19 -26.15 21.81 35.43
C ASP A 19 -27.32 21.51 34.46
N LEU A 20 -27.49 20.30 33.91
CA LEU A 20 -27.99 19.03 34.51
C LEU A 20 -29.46 19.03 34.93
N LYS A 21 -30.23 18.09 34.35
CA LYS A 21 -31.35 17.38 34.99
C LYS A 21 -31.23 15.89 34.63
N ILE A 22 -30.97 15.04 35.62
CA ILE A 22 -31.95 14.18 36.34
C ILE A 22 -32.50 13.05 35.45
N GLY A 23 -32.32 11.77 35.79
CA GLY A 23 -31.57 11.21 36.93
C GLY A 23 -31.77 9.70 37.13
N ASP A 24 -31.14 9.19 38.19
CA ASP A 24 -31.51 8.00 38.98
C ASP A 24 -31.20 6.59 38.37
N ILE A 25 -30.71 5.56 39.11
CA ILE A 25 -30.42 5.46 40.57
C ILE A 25 -29.42 4.31 40.92
N LEU A 26 -28.72 4.41 42.07
CA LEU A 26 -27.94 3.37 42.83
C LEU A 26 -26.70 2.73 42.11
N THR A 27 -25.43 2.86 42.55
CA THR A 27 -24.72 2.40 43.80
C THR A 27 -24.63 0.86 43.95
N ASN A 28 -23.59 0.19 44.45
CA ASN A 28 -22.28 0.51 45.09
C ASN A 28 -21.44 -0.82 45.15
N THR A 29 -20.14 -0.95 45.51
CA THR A 29 -18.99 -0.09 45.87
C THR A 29 -17.67 -0.85 45.42
N GLU A 30 -16.40 -0.69 45.85
CA GLU A 30 -15.69 0.08 46.91
C GLU A 30 -14.18 0.32 46.65
N LYS A 31 -13.57 1.16 47.52
CA LYS A 31 -12.16 1.25 48.04
C LYS A 31 -10.98 0.64 47.25
N ARG A 32 -9.97 1.45 46.84
CA ARG A 32 -8.76 1.94 47.59
C ARG A 32 -7.62 0.89 47.67
N ASP A 33 -6.31 1.22 47.70
CA ASP A 33 -5.58 2.50 47.83
C ASP A 33 -4.20 2.45 47.10
N ASN A 34 -3.60 3.63 46.88
CA ASN A 34 -2.17 3.98 46.81
C ASN A 34 -1.03 2.95 46.50
N GLY A 35 -0.23 3.27 45.47
CA GLY A 35 1.19 3.67 45.69
C GLY A 35 2.34 2.67 45.47
N SER A 36 3.55 3.26 45.38
CA SER A 36 4.91 2.68 45.46
C SER A 36 5.42 1.69 44.39
N GLU A 37 6.58 2.05 43.81
CA GLU A 37 7.61 1.15 43.22
C GLU A 37 8.50 0.54 44.34
N PRO A 38 9.61 -0.19 44.08
CA PRO A 38 9.91 -1.26 43.10
C PRO A 38 10.53 -2.53 43.79
N VAL A 39 11.27 -3.37 43.02
CA VAL A 39 12.39 -4.29 43.41
C VAL A 39 12.13 -5.82 43.41
N LYS A 40 12.91 -6.51 42.54
CA LYS A 40 13.62 -7.83 42.58
C LYS A 40 13.21 -8.89 43.63
N THR A 41 13.23 -10.22 43.39
CA THR A 41 14.40 -11.04 42.94
C THR A 41 14.06 -12.37 42.22
N LEU A 42 15.10 -13.08 41.74
CA LEU A 42 15.11 -14.36 40.98
C LEU A 42 14.70 -15.61 41.78
N THR A 43 14.16 -16.62 41.08
CA THR A 43 14.57 -18.06 41.06
C THR A 43 13.89 -18.79 39.87
N SER A 44 14.26 -20.03 39.50
CA SER A 44 15.48 -20.52 38.83
C SER A 44 15.32 -22.02 38.44
N TRP A 45 16.26 -22.61 37.68
CA TRP A 45 16.42 -24.05 37.33
C TRP A 45 15.60 -24.71 36.17
N LYS A 46 16.28 -25.69 35.56
CA LYS A 46 15.90 -26.74 34.56
C LYS A 46 16.17 -28.12 35.25
N PRO A 47 15.71 -29.33 34.79
CA PRO A 47 15.93 -29.86 33.43
C PRO A 47 14.94 -30.93 32.86
N TYR A 48 15.31 -31.49 31.71
CA TYR A 48 14.88 -32.76 31.05
C TYR A 48 15.43 -34.02 31.81
N PRO A 49 15.28 -35.31 31.38
CA PRO A 49 14.74 -35.86 30.11
C PRO A 49 13.81 -37.11 30.22
N SER A 50 13.41 -37.68 29.08
CA SER A 50 13.73 -39.08 28.69
C SER A 50 13.40 -39.37 27.21
N LYS A 51 13.90 -40.48 26.65
CA LYS A 51 13.85 -40.84 25.21
C LYS A 51 13.14 -42.19 25.01
N LEU A 52 12.65 -42.47 23.80
CA LEU A 52 13.18 -43.58 22.97
C LEU A 52 12.77 -43.46 21.49
N ASN A 53 13.45 -44.21 20.62
CA ASN A 53 13.25 -44.24 19.16
C ASN A 53 12.74 -45.60 18.69
N THR A 54 12.06 -45.63 17.53
CA THR A 54 12.19 -46.68 16.50
C THR A 54 11.82 -46.10 15.12
N ALA A 55 12.16 -46.80 14.04
CA ALA A 55 12.12 -46.29 12.66
C ALA A 55 11.65 -47.37 11.65
N ASN A 56 11.56 -46.98 10.37
CA ASN A 56 11.33 -47.83 9.17
C ASN A 56 9.91 -48.45 9.05
N SER A 57 9.36 -48.78 7.86
CA SER A 57 9.73 -48.43 6.47
C SER A 57 8.59 -48.80 5.49
N SER A 58 8.56 -48.15 4.32
CA SER A 58 8.05 -48.65 3.00
C SER A 58 6.99 -49.77 2.92
N HIS A 59 5.87 -49.54 2.23
CA HIS A 59 5.64 -50.14 0.90
C HIS A 59 4.38 -49.63 0.15
N ASN A 60 4.34 -50.02 -1.13
CA ASN A 60 3.31 -49.80 -2.16
C ASN A 60 1.87 -50.17 -1.75
N GLY A 61 0.87 -49.50 -2.34
CA GLY A 61 -0.54 -49.93 -2.33
C GLY A 61 -1.38 -49.13 -3.32
N SER A 62 -1.85 -49.75 -4.40
CA SER A 62 -2.57 -49.12 -5.51
C SER A 62 -3.94 -49.78 -5.78
N PHE A 63 -4.71 -49.17 -6.70
CA PHE A 63 -5.97 -49.62 -7.31
C PHE A 63 -7.33 -49.26 -6.68
N LEU A 64 -8.25 -48.92 -7.59
CA LEU A 64 -9.74 -48.87 -7.52
C LEU A 64 -10.34 -47.89 -6.48
N ALA A 65 -11.17 -46.89 -6.82
CA ALA A 65 -12.20 -46.73 -7.85
C ALA A 65 -13.46 -47.58 -7.65
N SER A 66 -14.53 -46.93 -7.17
CA SER A 66 -15.92 -47.24 -7.49
C SER A 66 -16.78 -45.98 -7.36
N SER A 67 -17.85 -45.92 -8.14
CA SER A 67 -18.90 -44.90 -8.08
C SER A 67 -19.95 -45.26 -7.03
N GLU A 68 -20.66 -44.26 -6.48
CA GLU A 68 -22.13 -44.34 -6.43
C GLU A 68 -22.81 -42.96 -6.32
N SER A 69 -24.15 -42.94 -6.27
CA SER A 69 -24.99 -41.82 -6.72
C SER A 69 -26.13 -41.47 -5.75
N ALA A 70 -26.62 -40.22 -5.82
CA ALA A 70 -27.79 -39.70 -5.10
C ALA A 70 -27.59 -39.59 -3.55
N GLU A 71 -28.34 -38.81 -2.77
CA GLU A 71 -29.69 -38.26 -2.97
C GLU A 71 -29.82 -36.75 -2.62
N ARG A 72 -31.05 -36.22 -2.69
CA ARG A 72 -31.46 -34.94 -2.10
C ARG A 72 -32.34 -35.19 -0.87
N PRO A 73 -32.35 -34.26 0.09
CA PRO A 73 -33.61 -33.87 0.72
C PRO A 73 -34.14 -32.52 0.18
N THR A 74 -35.46 -32.35 0.24
CA THR A 74 -36.15 -31.07 0.05
C THR A 74 -36.28 -30.32 1.38
N GLY A 75 -36.31 -28.99 1.33
CA GLY A 75 -36.62 -28.14 2.47
C GLY A 75 -37.27 -26.84 2.01
N GLU A 76 -38.55 -26.66 2.33
CA GLU A 76 -39.25 -25.39 2.12
C GLU A 76 -38.90 -24.41 3.25
N ASN A 77 -38.96 -23.10 2.98
CA ASN A 77 -39.34 -22.16 4.03
C ASN A 77 -39.97 -20.88 3.47
N LYS A 78 -40.93 -20.32 4.21
CA LYS A 78 -41.67 -19.11 3.83
C LYS A 78 -40.87 -17.85 4.18
N VAL A 79 -40.97 -16.83 3.33
CA VAL A 79 -40.49 -15.48 3.63
C VAL A 79 -41.69 -14.57 3.89
N ILE A 80 -41.69 -13.86 5.01
CA ILE A 80 -42.67 -12.81 5.34
C ILE A 80 -42.14 -11.48 4.77
N THR A 81 -43.01 -10.71 4.14
CA THR A 81 -42.67 -9.44 3.49
C THR A 81 -42.82 -8.23 4.41
N MET A 82 -41.89 -7.28 4.29
CA MET A 82 -42.08 -5.88 4.70
C MET A 82 -41.70 -4.95 3.54
N ASN A 83 -42.32 -3.78 3.50
CA ASN A 83 -42.31 -2.90 2.32
C ASN A 83 -41.10 -1.96 2.28
N GLY A 84 -40.51 -1.79 1.09
CA GLY A 84 -39.54 -0.75 0.76
C GLY A 84 -39.55 -0.46 -0.74
N MET A 85 -39.99 0.72 -1.16
CA MET A 85 -40.26 1.01 -2.58
C MET A 85 -39.09 1.67 -3.32
N THR A 86 -38.34 0.89 -4.10
CA THR A 86 -37.54 1.38 -5.24
C THR A 86 -37.64 0.41 -6.42
N GLY A 87 -38.56 0.67 -7.36
CA GLY A 87 -38.89 -0.27 -8.42
C GLY A 87 -38.02 -0.15 -9.68
N GLU A 88 -36.91 -0.91 -9.74
CA GLU A 88 -36.34 -1.31 -11.04
C GLU A 88 -37.08 -2.55 -11.56
N ILE A 89 -37.69 -2.45 -12.75
CA ILE A 89 -38.45 -3.56 -13.35
C ILE A 89 -37.51 -4.42 -14.21
N THR A 90 -37.06 -5.55 -13.66
CA THR A 90 -36.39 -6.63 -14.39
C THR A 90 -37.22 -7.90 -14.36
N GLU A 91 -38.00 -8.16 -15.41
CA GLU A 91 -38.72 -9.43 -15.57
C GLU A 91 -37.77 -10.55 -16.03
N GLU A 92 -37.51 -11.53 -15.15
CA GLU A 92 -36.86 -12.79 -15.54
C GLU A 92 -37.87 -13.80 -16.13
N PHE A 93 -38.05 -13.76 -17.45
CA PHE A 93 -38.74 -14.85 -18.14
C PHE A 93 -37.85 -16.11 -18.25
N ARG A 94 -38.15 -17.13 -17.43
CA ARG A 94 -37.67 -18.51 -17.66
C ARG A 94 -38.27 -19.08 -18.95
N THR A 95 -37.57 -18.95 -20.07
CA THR A 95 -37.96 -19.60 -21.33
C THR A 95 -37.49 -21.04 -21.39
N VAL A 96 -38.40 -22.00 -21.25
CA VAL A 96 -38.25 -23.33 -21.83
C VAL A 96 -38.26 -23.17 -23.36
N CYS A 97 -37.38 -23.87 -24.08
CA CYS A 97 -37.23 -23.70 -25.52
C CYS A 97 -38.25 -24.55 -26.31
N PRO A 98 -39.21 -23.95 -27.06
CA PRO A 98 -39.87 -24.64 -28.15
C PRO A 98 -38.91 -24.81 -29.35
N PRO A 99 -39.19 -25.71 -30.31
CA PRO A 99 -38.45 -25.79 -31.56
C PRO A 99 -38.57 -24.48 -32.37
N ARG A 100 -37.55 -24.17 -33.19
CA ARG A 100 -37.56 -22.96 -34.02
C ARG A 100 -38.66 -23.04 -35.09
N PRO A 101 -39.47 -21.99 -35.28
CA PRO A 101 -40.21 -21.83 -36.54
C PRO A 101 -39.22 -21.62 -37.70
N SER A 102 -39.64 -21.99 -38.91
CA SER A 102 -38.91 -21.69 -40.15
C SER A 102 -38.82 -20.18 -40.40
N LEU A 103 -37.85 -19.76 -41.23
CA LEU A 103 -37.75 -18.35 -41.62
C LEU A 103 -39.03 -17.91 -42.35
N PRO A 104 -39.58 -16.72 -42.06
CA PRO A 104 -40.55 -16.10 -42.96
C PRO A 104 -39.87 -15.84 -44.31
N ALA A 105 -40.63 -15.98 -45.40
CA ALA A 105 -40.12 -15.71 -46.74
C ALA A 105 -39.62 -14.26 -46.87
N ARG A 106 -38.65 -14.02 -47.76
CA ARG A 106 -38.26 -12.66 -48.16
C ARG A 106 -39.51 -11.90 -48.61
N ILE A 107 -39.74 -10.73 -48.04
CA ILE A 107 -40.72 -9.76 -48.56
C ILE A 107 -40.18 -9.25 -49.90
N LYS A 108 -40.45 -9.97 -50.99
CA LYS A 108 -40.35 -9.44 -52.35
C LYS A 108 -41.55 -8.51 -52.55
N CYS A 109 -41.35 -7.21 -52.46
CA CYS A 109 -42.36 -6.27 -52.90
C CYS A 109 -42.49 -6.39 -54.43
N VAL A 110 -43.65 -6.84 -54.91
CA VAL A 110 -43.90 -7.05 -56.34
C VAL A 110 -44.23 -5.69 -56.97
N THR A 111 -43.23 -5.08 -57.59
CA THR A 111 -43.43 -3.90 -58.43
C THR A 111 -44.10 -4.31 -59.73
N LEU A 112 -45.34 -3.87 -59.96
CA LEU A 112 -45.95 -3.92 -61.28
C LEU A 112 -45.16 -3.02 -62.26
N SER A 113 -45.17 -3.41 -63.53
CA SER A 113 -44.25 -2.88 -64.54
C SER A 113 -44.62 -1.49 -65.07
N SER A 114 -43.60 -0.77 -65.54
CA SER A 114 -43.71 0.06 -66.74
C SER A 114 -42.39 0.03 -67.50
N GLU A 115 -42.41 -0.41 -68.75
CA GLU A 115 -41.29 -0.30 -69.69
C GLU A 115 -41.25 1.11 -70.31
N GLY A 116 -40.08 1.59 -70.76
CA GLY A 116 -40.05 2.76 -71.62
C GLY A 116 -38.74 3.55 -71.71
N THR A 117 -38.19 3.61 -72.94
CA THR A 117 -37.23 4.61 -73.44
C THR A 117 -35.81 4.65 -72.82
N GLY A 118 -34.82 4.24 -73.61
CA GLY A 118 -33.41 4.54 -73.33
C GLY A 118 -33.01 5.96 -73.76
N LYS A 119 -31.82 6.42 -73.33
CA LYS A 119 -31.22 7.67 -73.81
C LYS A 119 -29.82 7.42 -74.37
N GLN A 120 -29.58 7.98 -75.55
CA GLN A 120 -28.31 7.94 -76.27
C GLN A 120 -27.20 8.65 -75.50
N GLU A 121 -25.98 8.13 -75.61
CA GLU A 121 -24.75 8.88 -75.38
C GLU A 121 -24.43 9.78 -76.58
N ARG A 122 -23.74 10.91 -76.35
CA ARG A 122 -22.96 11.62 -77.38
C ARG A 122 -21.65 12.16 -76.77
N PRO A 123 -20.55 12.23 -77.54
CA PRO A 123 -19.23 12.62 -77.04
C PRO A 123 -18.86 14.08 -77.31
N SER A 124 -17.96 14.61 -76.47
CA SER A 124 -17.10 15.78 -76.72
C SER A 124 -15.93 15.75 -75.73
N THR A 125 -14.72 15.36 -76.15
CA THR A 125 -13.61 16.26 -76.52
C THR A 125 -13.21 17.28 -75.45
N ASP A 126 -12.03 17.09 -74.86
CA ASP A 126 -10.86 17.93 -75.21
C ASP A 126 -9.54 17.16 -74.96
N ASN A 127 -8.43 17.61 -75.55
CA ASN A 127 -7.17 16.86 -75.66
C ASN A 127 -5.96 17.79 -75.49
N ARG A 128 -5.40 17.90 -74.28
CA ARG A 128 -4.18 18.72 -74.03
C ARG A 128 -3.02 17.91 -73.47
N LYS A 129 -2.21 17.36 -74.37
CA LYS A 129 -0.94 16.69 -74.04
C LYS A 129 0.08 17.73 -73.55
N ILE A 130 0.61 17.54 -72.35
CA ILE A 130 1.94 18.05 -71.96
C ILE A 130 2.87 16.84 -71.88
N ASN A 131 4.05 16.95 -72.49
CA ASN A 131 4.92 15.80 -72.78
C ASN A 131 6.27 15.95 -72.06
N THR A 132 6.47 15.20 -70.98
CA THR A 132 7.75 15.09 -70.27
C THR A 132 8.19 13.64 -70.19
N ARG A 133 9.10 13.23 -71.09
CA ARG A 133 9.80 11.94 -71.06
C ARG A 133 10.78 11.88 -69.88
N ASN A 134 10.73 10.84 -69.05
CA ASN A 134 11.68 9.72 -69.16
C ASN A 134 11.54 8.63 -68.08
N LYS A 135 11.74 7.37 -68.52
CA LYS A 135 12.35 6.23 -67.80
C LYS A 135 12.08 6.02 -66.29
N THR A 136 10.94 5.41 -65.93
CA THR A 136 10.86 4.26 -64.98
C THR A 136 9.52 3.50 -65.11
N PRO A 137 9.20 2.82 -66.23
CA PRO A 137 7.91 2.13 -66.36
C PRO A 137 7.83 0.85 -65.51
N GLU A 138 8.81 -0.03 -65.68
CA GLU A 138 8.71 -1.44 -65.28
C GLU A 138 8.65 -1.68 -63.76
N LEU A 139 9.35 -0.85 -62.97
CA LEU A 139 9.25 -0.91 -61.50
C LEU A 139 7.94 -0.30 -60.99
N LEU A 140 7.42 0.75 -61.63
CA LEU A 140 6.12 1.34 -61.27
C LEU A 140 4.97 0.41 -61.65
N GLU A 141 5.09 -0.35 -62.73
CA GLU A 141 4.14 -1.37 -63.17
C GLU A 141 4.16 -2.63 -62.29
N LYS A 142 5.34 -3.07 -61.84
CA LYS A 142 5.49 -4.12 -60.82
C LYS A 142 4.95 -3.67 -59.45
N LEU A 143 5.09 -2.39 -59.09
CA LEU A 143 4.51 -1.82 -57.86
C LEU A 143 3.00 -1.55 -57.96
N SER A 144 2.48 -1.15 -59.12
CA SER A 144 1.03 -0.97 -59.33
C SER A 144 0.32 -2.32 -59.31
N SER A 145 0.80 -3.30 -60.08
CA SER A 145 0.27 -4.66 -60.06
C SER A 145 0.40 -5.31 -58.67
N SER A 146 1.50 -5.10 -57.95
CA SER A 146 1.61 -5.56 -56.55
C SER A 146 0.58 -4.89 -55.63
N LYS A 147 0.36 -3.57 -55.74
CA LYS A 147 -0.72 -2.88 -54.99
C LYS A 147 -2.11 -3.33 -55.39
N GLU A 148 -2.33 -3.62 -56.66
CA GLU A 148 -3.62 -4.06 -57.20
C GLU A 148 -3.91 -5.52 -56.81
N ILE A 149 -2.90 -6.38 -56.77
CA ILE A 149 -2.96 -7.73 -56.19
C ILE A 149 -3.18 -7.65 -54.67
N LEU A 150 -2.50 -6.76 -53.94
CA LEU A 150 -2.72 -6.57 -52.50
C LEU A 150 -4.14 -6.07 -52.19
N THR A 151 -4.67 -5.14 -52.99
CA THR A 151 -6.01 -4.57 -52.80
C THR A 151 -7.12 -5.49 -53.32
N GLN A 152 -6.89 -6.25 -54.39
CA GLN A 152 -7.76 -7.37 -54.77
C GLN A 152 -7.78 -8.46 -53.69
N THR A 153 -6.62 -8.84 -53.14
CA THR A 153 -6.52 -9.87 -52.10
C THR A 153 -7.17 -9.38 -50.81
N GLY A 154 -6.94 -8.13 -50.41
CA GLY A 154 -7.63 -7.48 -49.30
C GLY A 154 -9.15 -7.45 -49.49
N ARG A 155 -9.65 -7.12 -50.70
CA ARG A 155 -11.09 -7.23 -51.02
C ARG A 155 -11.58 -8.69 -50.91
N LYS A 156 -10.88 -9.64 -51.53
CA LYS A 156 -11.20 -11.08 -51.53
C LYS A 156 -11.13 -11.74 -50.14
N LEU A 157 -10.44 -11.11 -49.18
CA LEU A 157 -10.22 -11.60 -47.81
C LEU A 157 -11.11 -10.92 -46.75
N PHE A 158 -11.46 -9.63 -46.92
CA PHE A 158 -12.21 -8.82 -45.94
C PHE A 158 -13.58 -8.31 -46.42
N LEU A 159 -13.91 -8.40 -47.71
CA LEU A 159 -15.15 -7.89 -48.30
C LEU A 159 -15.94 -8.94 -49.12
N THR A 160 -15.53 -10.22 -49.06
CA THR A 160 -16.17 -11.33 -49.77
C THR A 160 -16.86 -12.28 -48.81
N ASP A 161 -18.06 -12.72 -49.19
CA ASP A 161 -19.01 -13.46 -48.34
C ASP A 161 -18.38 -14.70 -47.66
N THR A 162 -18.92 -15.10 -46.51
CA THR A 162 -18.23 -15.97 -45.55
C THR A 162 -17.74 -17.27 -46.17
N ASP A 163 -18.59 -17.87 -47.00
CA ASP A 163 -18.44 -19.23 -47.51
C ASP A 163 -17.52 -19.31 -48.75
N GLN A 164 -17.23 -18.18 -49.42
CA GLN A 164 -16.32 -18.10 -50.56
C GLN A 164 -14.84 -18.04 -50.13
N ASN A 165 -13.93 -18.56 -50.96
CA ASN A 165 -12.47 -18.55 -50.77
C ASN A 165 -11.98 -19.22 -49.46
N ARG A 166 -12.62 -20.32 -49.03
CA ARG A 166 -12.29 -21.06 -47.80
C ARG A 166 -10.79 -21.43 -47.69
N THR A 167 -10.16 -21.87 -48.77
CA THR A 167 -8.74 -22.26 -48.81
C THR A 167 -7.81 -21.07 -48.56
N LEU A 168 -8.02 -19.94 -49.25
CA LEU A 168 -7.24 -18.71 -49.05
C LEU A 168 -7.40 -18.16 -47.63
N LYS A 169 -8.64 -18.12 -47.11
CA LYS A 169 -8.95 -17.76 -45.72
C LYS A 169 -8.35 -18.75 -44.70
N GLY A 170 -8.01 -19.97 -45.12
CA GLY A 170 -7.30 -20.97 -44.32
C GLY A 170 -5.78 -20.75 -44.30
N ILE A 171 -5.18 -20.52 -45.47
CA ILE A 171 -3.74 -20.21 -45.62
C ILE A 171 -3.36 -18.95 -44.84
N VAL A 172 -4.12 -17.86 -44.98
CA VAL A 172 -3.89 -16.64 -44.20
C VAL A 172 -4.09 -16.88 -42.69
N GLY A 173 -5.03 -17.76 -42.32
CA GLY A 173 -5.21 -18.21 -40.93
C GLY A 173 -3.97 -18.91 -40.38
N ALA A 174 -3.39 -19.85 -41.14
CA ALA A 174 -2.16 -20.55 -40.74
C ALA A 174 -0.96 -19.58 -40.63
N ILE A 175 -0.76 -18.68 -41.60
CA ILE A 175 0.31 -17.66 -41.54
C ILE A 175 0.14 -16.75 -40.32
N THR A 176 -1.09 -16.35 -39.99
CA THR A 176 -1.40 -15.57 -38.78
C THR A 176 -1.10 -16.37 -37.50
N GLY A 177 -1.35 -17.68 -37.50
CA GLY A 177 -1.02 -18.58 -36.40
C GLY A 177 0.49 -18.73 -36.17
N VAL A 178 1.27 -18.84 -37.25
CA VAL A 178 2.75 -18.86 -37.19
C VAL A 178 3.29 -17.53 -36.64
N PHE A 179 2.78 -16.39 -37.12
CA PHE A 179 3.18 -15.07 -36.60
C PHE A 179 2.87 -14.89 -35.11
N LEU A 180 1.67 -15.28 -34.67
CA LEU A 180 1.29 -15.29 -33.25
C LEU A 180 2.15 -16.25 -32.42
N GLY A 181 2.56 -17.37 -33.01
CA GLY A 181 3.47 -18.36 -32.42
C GLY A 181 4.86 -17.82 -32.15
N VAL A 182 5.48 -17.17 -33.15
CA VAL A 182 6.77 -16.48 -33.01
C VAL A 182 6.69 -15.37 -31.97
N LEU A 183 5.62 -14.58 -31.97
CA LEU A 183 5.39 -13.56 -30.94
C LEU A 183 5.31 -14.17 -29.53
N MET A 184 4.66 -15.33 -29.38
CA MET A 184 4.58 -16.03 -28.09
C MET A 184 5.93 -16.62 -27.65
N PHE A 185 6.75 -17.13 -28.56
CA PHE A 185 8.13 -17.55 -28.26
C PHE A 185 8.95 -16.40 -27.68
N LEU A 186 8.92 -15.23 -28.33
CA LEU A 186 9.61 -14.03 -27.85
C LEU A 186 9.12 -13.62 -26.45
N VAL A 187 7.80 -13.67 -26.19
CA VAL A 187 7.24 -13.37 -24.87
C VAL A 187 7.69 -14.39 -23.81
N LEU A 188 7.67 -15.69 -24.09
CA LEU A 188 8.16 -16.71 -23.15
C LEU A 188 9.65 -16.53 -22.83
N ARG A 189 10.47 -16.26 -23.85
CA ARG A 189 11.93 -16.17 -23.72
C ARG A 189 12.42 -14.88 -23.07
N TYR A 190 11.83 -13.73 -23.42
CA TYR A 190 12.28 -12.41 -22.98
C TYR A 190 11.43 -11.79 -21.86
N SER A 191 10.15 -12.16 -21.72
CA SER A 191 9.25 -11.59 -20.70
C SER A 191 8.97 -12.53 -19.53
N PHE A 192 9.26 -13.83 -19.64
CA PHE A 192 9.09 -14.82 -18.57
C PHE A 192 10.37 -15.62 -18.25
N GLY A 193 11.48 -15.36 -18.96
CA GLY A 193 12.79 -15.94 -18.65
C GLY A 193 12.92 -17.46 -18.86
N TYR A 194 12.00 -18.10 -19.58
CA TYR A 194 12.09 -19.54 -19.89
C TYR A 194 13.36 -19.86 -20.67
N SER A 195 13.92 -21.05 -20.44
CA SER A 195 15.06 -21.53 -21.23
C SER A 195 14.68 -21.73 -22.71
N ASP A 196 15.66 -21.65 -23.61
CA ASP A 196 15.44 -21.72 -25.06
C ASP A 196 14.72 -23.02 -25.51
N SER A 197 14.97 -24.13 -24.82
CA SER A 197 14.31 -25.42 -25.05
C SER A 197 12.86 -25.44 -24.56
N GLU A 198 12.59 -25.00 -23.33
CA GLU A 198 11.22 -24.94 -22.77
C GLU A 198 10.34 -23.96 -23.54
N ALA A 199 10.86 -22.76 -23.84
CA ALA A 199 10.20 -21.76 -24.66
C ALA A 199 9.96 -22.30 -26.07
N GLY A 200 10.95 -22.96 -26.68
CA GLY A 200 10.86 -23.52 -28.03
C GLY A 200 9.79 -24.61 -28.16
N ILE A 201 9.79 -25.60 -27.25
CA ILE A 201 8.82 -26.70 -27.24
C ILE A 201 7.40 -26.16 -26.99
N THR A 202 7.23 -25.30 -25.98
CA THR A 202 5.93 -24.70 -25.64
C THR A 202 5.39 -23.85 -26.79
N ALA A 203 6.26 -23.04 -27.42
CA ALA A 203 5.89 -22.25 -28.58
C ALA A 203 5.52 -23.10 -29.78
N ALA A 204 6.29 -24.15 -30.12
CA ALA A 204 6.00 -25.03 -31.25
C ALA A 204 4.61 -25.69 -31.13
N ILE A 205 4.28 -26.24 -29.96
CA ILE A 205 2.99 -26.88 -29.69
C ILE A 205 1.83 -25.88 -29.85
N VAL A 206 1.91 -24.72 -29.20
CA VAL A 206 0.84 -23.70 -29.29
C VAL A 206 0.75 -23.11 -30.70
N THR A 207 1.87 -22.95 -31.41
CA THR A 207 1.90 -22.47 -32.80
C THR A 207 1.17 -23.42 -33.74
N ALA A 208 1.40 -24.73 -33.60
CA ALA A 208 0.70 -25.74 -34.39
C ALA A 208 -0.81 -25.71 -34.12
N LEU A 209 -1.22 -25.72 -32.85
CA LEU A 209 -2.63 -25.67 -32.45
C LEU A 209 -3.33 -24.38 -32.90
N MET A 210 -2.68 -23.22 -32.75
CA MET A 210 -3.18 -21.91 -33.19
C MET A 210 -3.34 -21.88 -34.72
N SER A 211 -2.37 -22.38 -35.47
CA SER A 211 -2.37 -22.38 -36.93
C SER A 211 -3.43 -23.31 -37.51
N ILE A 212 -3.57 -24.53 -36.97
CA ILE A 212 -4.62 -25.48 -37.36
C ILE A 212 -6.00 -24.92 -37.00
N GLY A 213 -6.16 -24.37 -35.79
CA GLY A 213 -7.39 -23.73 -35.33
C GLY A 213 -7.83 -22.58 -36.24
N LEU A 214 -6.90 -21.70 -36.63
CA LEU A 214 -7.14 -20.58 -37.53
C LEU A 214 -7.39 -21.02 -38.99
N ALA A 215 -6.74 -22.09 -39.46
CA ALA A 215 -6.98 -22.60 -40.81
C ALA A 215 -8.39 -23.23 -40.95
N VAL A 216 -8.75 -24.09 -40.00
CA VAL A 216 -9.96 -24.92 -40.08
C VAL A 216 -11.19 -24.18 -39.52
N SER A 217 -11.12 -23.66 -38.31
CA SER A 217 -12.32 -23.21 -37.57
C SER A 217 -12.69 -21.75 -37.85
N MET A 218 -13.93 -21.52 -38.24
CA MET A 218 -14.50 -20.18 -38.40
C MET A 218 -14.73 -19.50 -37.04
N LEU A 219 -15.22 -20.27 -36.05
CA LEU A 219 -15.42 -19.81 -34.69
C LEU A 219 -14.10 -19.37 -34.05
N PHE A 220 -13.03 -20.15 -34.22
CA PHE A 220 -11.71 -19.82 -33.69
C PHE A 220 -11.14 -18.54 -34.32
N ARG A 221 -11.20 -18.41 -35.65
CA ARG A 221 -10.85 -17.15 -36.37
C ARG A 221 -11.60 -15.93 -35.83
N CYS A 222 -12.90 -16.06 -35.59
CA CYS A 222 -13.70 -15.00 -34.98
C CYS A 222 -13.22 -14.68 -33.56
N VAL A 223 -13.05 -15.69 -32.69
CA VAL A 223 -12.60 -15.52 -31.30
C VAL A 223 -11.22 -14.88 -31.20
N VAL A 224 -10.24 -15.30 -32.02
CA VAL A 224 -8.89 -14.72 -32.07
C VAL A 224 -8.97 -13.26 -32.54
N ALA A 225 -9.70 -12.97 -33.62
CA ALA A 225 -9.89 -11.59 -34.10
C ALA A 225 -10.58 -10.67 -33.09
N LEU A 226 -11.36 -11.22 -32.15
CA LEU A 226 -12.03 -10.49 -31.08
C LEU A 226 -11.14 -10.26 -29.84
N VAL A 227 -9.99 -10.92 -29.70
CA VAL A 227 -9.01 -10.60 -28.64
C VAL A 227 -8.49 -9.17 -28.81
N ILE A 228 -8.16 -8.76 -30.04
CA ILE A 228 -7.65 -7.43 -30.37
C ILE A 228 -8.56 -6.29 -29.85
N PRO A 229 -9.87 -6.21 -30.18
CA PRO A 229 -10.75 -5.19 -29.60
C PRO A 229 -11.01 -5.39 -28.10
N ASN A 230 -10.83 -6.59 -27.54
CA ASN A 230 -10.95 -6.81 -26.11
C ASN A 230 -9.73 -6.30 -25.30
N LEU A 231 -8.54 -6.15 -25.91
CA LEU A 231 -7.37 -5.49 -25.28
C LEU A 231 -7.66 -4.03 -24.90
N PHE A 232 -8.28 -3.25 -25.78
CA PHE A 232 -8.67 -1.85 -25.51
C PHE A 232 -9.83 -1.71 -24.49
N THR A 233 -10.26 -2.79 -23.83
CA THR A 233 -11.27 -2.74 -22.77
C THR A 233 -10.62 -2.62 -21.39
N ASP A 234 -11.47 -2.54 -20.35
CA ASP A 234 -11.03 -2.42 -18.95
C ASP A 234 -10.15 -3.59 -18.48
N LYS A 235 -10.18 -4.73 -19.18
CA LYS A 235 -9.33 -5.87 -18.85
C LYS A 235 -7.92 -5.77 -19.44
N GLY A 236 -7.74 -5.37 -20.70
CA GLY A 236 -6.39 -5.15 -21.25
C GLY A 236 -5.70 -3.89 -20.69
N ARG A 237 -6.43 -2.89 -20.19
CA ARG A 237 -5.82 -1.84 -19.36
C ARG A 237 -5.27 -2.38 -18.04
N ALA A 238 -5.95 -3.32 -17.39
CA ALA A 238 -5.41 -3.95 -16.18
C ALA A 238 -4.12 -4.72 -16.48
N VAL A 239 -4.01 -5.38 -17.65
CA VAL A 239 -2.76 -6.00 -18.13
C VAL A 239 -1.61 -4.98 -18.20
N ILE A 240 -1.83 -3.81 -18.84
CA ILE A 240 -0.80 -2.76 -18.92
C ILE A 240 -0.44 -2.22 -17.53
N LEU A 241 -1.41 -1.99 -16.64
CA LEU A 241 -1.15 -1.49 -15.28
C LEU A 241 -0.38 -2.51 -14.43
N THR A 242 -0.64 -3.81 -14.59
CA THR A 242 0.17 -4.87 -13.94
C THR A 242 1.59 -4.92 -14.52
N ILE A 243 1.79 -4.73 -15.83
CA ILE A 243 3.12 -4.66 -16.44
C ILE A 243 3.92 -3.47 -15.87
N ILE A 244 3.31 -2.29 -15.78
CA ILE A 244 3.94 -1.10 -15.16
C ILE A 244 4.34 -1.39 -13.71
N PHE A 245 3.46 -2.04 -12.94
CA PHE A 245 3.70 -2.36 -11.53
C PHE A 245 4.82 -3.39 -11.34
N GLY A 246 4.85 -4.44 -12.16
CA GLY A 246 5.95 -5.42 -12.17
C GLY A 246 7.29 -4.76 -12.51
N PHE A 247 7.33 -3.96 -13.58
CA PHE A 247 8.53 -3.23 -14.02
C PHE A 247 9.07 -2.26 -12.94
N MET A 248 8.18 -1.56 -12.23
CA MET A 248 8.54 -0.72 -11.08
C MET A 248 9.16 -1.50 -9.91
N LEU A 249 8.80 -2.78 -9.75
CA LEU A 249 9.32 -3.61 -8.68
C LEU A 249 10.60 -4.36 -9.07
N SER A 250 10.74 -4.76 -10.33
CA SER A 250 11.99 -5.34 -10.87
C SER A 250 13.13 -4.33 -10.97
N HIS A 251 12.84 -3.04 -11.16
CA HIS A 251 13.86 -1.99 -11.34
C HIS A 251 13.91 -1.02 -10.16
N THR A 252 12.90 -0.15 -10.01
CA THR A 252 12.94 0.96 -9.03
C THR A 252 13.02 0.47 -7.58
N VAL A 253 12.22 -0.52 -7.18
CA VAL A 253 12.31 -1.05 -5.79
C VAL A 253 13.54 -1.93 -5.57
N GLN A 254 14.11 -2.53 -6.61
CA GLN A 254 15.41 -3.19 -6.51
C GLN A 254 16.56 -2.17 -6.33
N ASN A 255 16.49 -1.01 -6.99
CA ASN A 255 17.45 0.09 -6.79
C ASN A 255 17.32 0.70 -5.38
N ILE A 256 16.10 0.88 -4.88
CA ILE A 256 15.83 1.27 -3.49
C ILE A 256 16.42 0.22 -2.52
N LYS A 257 16.28 -1.09 -2.80
CA LYS A 257 16.88 -2.13 -1.94
C LYS A 257 18.41 -1.96 -1.86
N VAL A 258 19.10 -1.87 -3.00
CA VAL A 258 20.57 -1.69 -3.03
C VAL A 258 20.97 -0.44 -2.25
N ASN A 259 20.32 0.70 -2.50
CA ASN A 259 20.60 1.94 -1.77
C ASN A 259 20.31 1.84 -0.25
N MET A 260 19.37 1.00 0.20
CA MET A 260 19.13 0.73 1.62
C MET A 260 20.15 -0.24 2.23
N GLU A 261 20.71 -1.16 1.46
CA GLU A 261 21.82 -2.02 1.91
C GLU A 261 23.10 -1.19 2.10
N GLU A 262 23.36 -0.22 1.22
CA GLU A 262 24.44 0.77 1.36
C GLU A 262 24.29 1.65 2.61
N VAL A 263 23.07 2.07 2.96
CA VAL A 263 22.79 2.75 4.26
C VAL A 263 23.22 1.86 5.43
N ALA A 264 22.83 0.58 5.42
CA ALA A 264 23.09 -0.35 6.53
C ALA A 264 24.59 -0.62 6.72
N THR A 265 25.31 -0.91 5.63
CA THR A 265 26.76 -1.16 5.66
C THR A 265 27.54 0.11 6.05
N SER A 266 27.17 1.29 5.52
CA SER A 266 27.76 2.57 5.93
C SER A 266 27.56 2.84 7.44
N MET A 267 26.34 2.64 7.95
CA MET A 267 26.02 2.84 9.37
C MET A 267 26.76 1.87 10.29
N SER A 268 26.91 0.59 9.91
CA SER A 268 27.70 -0.37 10.69
C SER A 268 29.16 0.07 10.77
N CYS A 269 29.78 0.37 9.61
CA CYS A 269 31.18 0.80 9.53
C CYS A 269 31.47 2.05 10.38
N ILE A 270 30.59 3.07 10.34
CA ILE A 270 30.72 4.28 11.18
C ILE A 270 30.65 3.93 12.67
N ALA A 271 29.78 3.00 13.06
CA ALA A 271 29.63 2.59 14.45
C ALA A 271 30.81 1.70 14.93
N ASP A 272 31.37 0.85 14.06
CA ASP A 272 32.54 0.02 14.38
C ASP A 272 33.77 0.89 14.59
N LEU A 273 34.00 1.86 13.69
CA LEU A 273 35.03 2.89 13.83
C LEU A 273 34.87 3.69 15.14
N ALA A 274 33.64 4.03 15.53
CA ALA A 274 33.37 4.73 16.79
C ALA A 274 33.67 3.86 18.03
N LEU A 275 33.40 2.55 17.98
CA LEU A 275 33.75 1.63 19.07
C LEU A 275 35.25 1.41 19.19
N ASP A 276 35.97 1.24 18.07
CA ASP A 276 37.43 1.08 18.10
C ASP A 276 38.14 2.36 18.53
N GLN A 277 37.65 3.55 18.12
CA GLN A 277 38.20 4.80 18.63
C GLN A 277 37.95 4.98 20.14
N ALA A 278 36.80 4.52 20.65
CA ALA A 278 36.53 4.53 22.09
C ALA A 278 37.45 3.56 22.86
N ARG A 279 37.78 2.40 22.29
CA ARG A 279 38.75 1.43 22.85
C ARG A 279 40.18 1.98 22.86
N ASP A 280 40.61 2.62 21.77
CA ASP A 280 41.91 3.27 21.67
C ASP A 280 42.05 4.41 22.69
N LEU A 281 41.06 5.31 22.76
CA LEU A 281 41.01 6.39 23.75
C LEU A 281 41.02 5.84 25.20
N GLN A 282 40.28 4.76 25.48
CA GLN A 282 40.32 4.06 26.76
C GLN A 282 41.73 3.52 27.08
N GLY A 283 42.42 2.93 26.11
CA GLY A 283 43.81 2.48 26.24
C GLY A 283 44.79 3.64 26.51
N GLN A 284 44.64 4.75 25.78
CA GLN A 284 45.45 5.96 25.95
C GLN A 284 45.25 6.62 27.33
N LEU A 285 44.01 6.61 27.85
CA LEU A 285 43.69 7.09 29.21
C LEU A 285 44.13 6.15 30.33
N LYS A 286 44.35 4.85 30.04
CA LYS A 286 44.84 3.87 31.02
C LYS A 286 46.35 4.02 31.29
N LYS A 287 47.16 4.32 30.26
CA LYS A 287 48.63 4.39 30.35
C LYS A 287 49.18 5.24 31.51
N PRO A 288 48.71 6.48 31.79
CA PRO A 288 49.22 7.27 32.92
C PRO A 288 48.97 6.63 34.28
N LEU A 289 47.88 5.87 34.41
CA LEU A 289 47.54 5.17 35.65
C LEU A 289 48.41 3.92 35.83
N GLU A 290 48.72 3.21 34.74
CA GLU A 290 49.65 2.06 34.75
C GLU A 290 51.07 2.53 35.11
N GLN A 291 51.57 3.59 34.47
CA GLN A 291 52.84 4.25 34.80
C GLN A 291 52.88 4.70 36.28
N ALA A 292 51.79 5.28 36.80
CA ALA A 292 51.71 5.68 38.21
C ALA A 292 51.74 4.48 39.17
N ALA A 293 51.04 3.38 38.84
CA ALA A 293 51.05 2.16 39.63
C ALA A 293 52.43 1.47 39.62
N GLU A 294 53.11 1.42 38.47
CA GLU A 294 54.49 0.92 38.35
C GLU A 294 55.48 1.75 39.16
N TYR A 295 55.37 3.09 39.11
CA TYR A 295 56.21 3.97 39.93
C TYR A 295 55.96 3.74 41.43
N ILE A 296 54.70 3.67 41.89
CA ILE A 296 54.38 3.37 43.30
C ILE A 296 54.93 1.99 43.70
N ALA A 297 54.84 0.99 42.83
CA ALA A 297 55.44 -0.32 43.07
C ALA A 297 56.97 -0.27 43.16
N SER A 298 57.65 0.59 42.40
CA SER A 298 59.11 0.77 42.47
C SER A 298 59.58 1.32 43.82
N GLN A 299 58.80 2.20 44.46
CA GLN A 299 59.13 2.79 45.76
C GLN A 299 58.96 1.80 46.95
N LYS A 300 58.44 0.59 46.69
CA LYS A 300 58.21 -0.44 47.72
C LYS A 300 59.46 -0.82 48.49
N ASP A 301 60.58 -0.99 47.81
CA ASP A 301 61.81 -1.45 48.47
C ASP A 301 62.57 -0.28 49.13
N VAL A 302 62.40 0.96 48.65
CA VAL A 302 62.84 2.18 49.36
C VAL A 302 62.10 2.34 50.69
N LEU A 303 60.77 2.14 50.68
CA LEU A 303 59.94 2.19 51.88
C LEU A 303 60.33 1.09 52.90
N LYS A 304 60.56 -0.14 52.45
CA LYS A 304 61.07 -1.22 53.32
C LYS A 304 62.45 -0.88 53.89
N GLN A 305 63.39 -0.42 53.06
CA GLN A 305 64.73 -0.06 53.53
C GLN A 305 64.65 1.05 54.59
N SER A 306 63.83 2.08 54.38
CA SER A 306 63.60 3.13 55.37
C SER A 306 62.98 2.60 56.67
N GLN A 307 62.05 1.65 56.59
CA GLN A 307 61.47 0.96 57.75
C GLN A 307 62.53 0.13 58.49
N ASP A 308 63.37 -0.60 57.78
CA ASP A 308 64.38 -1.49 58.37
C ASP A 308 65.52 -0.71 59.02
N GLU A 309 66.02 0.38 58.42
CA GLU A 309 67.00 1.25 59.09
C GLU A 309 66.40 1.95 60.33
N MET A 310 65.15 2.42 60.25
CA MET A 310 64.46 3.01 61.41
C MET A 310 64.27 1.99 62.55
N ARG A 311 63.96 0.72 62.21
CA ARG A 311 63.91 -0.38 63.17
C ARG A 311 65.28 -0.69 63.78
N LYS A 312 66.36 -0.74 63.00
CA LYS A 312 67.73 -0.91 63.52
C LYS A 312 68.15 0.21 64.48
N GLY A 313 67.71 1.45 64.24
CA GLY A 313 67.99 2.58 65.11
C GLY A 313 67.23 2.54 66.44
N ILE A 314 65.94 2.17 66.42
CA ILE A 314 65.08 2.19 67.61
C ILE A 314 65.22 0.91 68.45
N LEU A 315 65.40 -0.27 67.83
CA LEU A 315 65.35 -1.54 68.54
C LEU A 315 66.37 -1.63 69.71
N PRO A 316 67.65 -1.21 69.57
CA PRO A 316 68.60 -1.22 70.68
C PRO A 316 68.22 -0.25 71.82
N VAL A 317 67.52 0.84 71.51
CA VAL A 317 67.01 1.79 72.52
C VAL A 317 65.85 1.15 73.30
N LYS A 318 64.95 0.44 72.61
CA LYS A 318 63.88 -0.32 73.26
C LYS A 318 64.42 -1.49 74.09
N GLU A 319 65.39 -2.25 73.58
CA GLU A 319 66.06 -3.33 74.32
C GLU A 319 66.77 -2.79 75.56
N GLY A 320 67.47 -1.65 75.45
CA GLY A 320 68.07 -0.96 76.59
C GLY A 320 67.04 -0.46 77.62
N LEU A 321 65.88 0.06 77.19
CA LEU A 321 64.79 0.45 78.08
C LEU A 321 64.19 -0.76 78.81
N ALA A 322 63.99 -1.89 78.14
CA ALA A 322 63.49 -3.11 78.77
C ALA A 322 64.45 -3.67 79.83
N ILE A 323 65.76 -3.63 79.58
CA ILE A 323 66.79 -4.01 80.56
C ILE A 323 66.78 -3.05 81.77
N MET A 324 66.61 -1.76 81.53
CA MET A 324 66.49 -0.78 82.62
C MET A 324 65.19 -0.97 83.42
N ASP A 325 64.06 -1.32 82.79
CA ASP A 325 62.80 -1.63 83.46
C ASP A 325 62.92 -2.85 84.38
N GLU A 326 63.55 -3.94 83.89
CA GLU A 326 63.80 -5.15 84.68
C GLU A 326 64.71 -4.88 85.89
N GLU A 327 65.85 -4.22 85.68
CA GLU A 327 66.84 -3.99 86.74
C GLU A 327 66.36 -2.94 87.78
N LEU A 328 65.57 -1.96 87.35
CA LEU A 328 64.93 -0.98 88.22
C LEU A 328 63.82 -1.59 89.07
N ASN A 329 63.01 -2.50 88.49
CA ASN A 329 62.02 -3.28 89.23
C ASN A 329 62.73 -4.18 90.26
N ASN A 330 63.75 -4.95 89.84
CA ASN A 330 64.57 -5.79 90.71
C ASN A 330 65.16 -5.00 91.90
N THR A 331 65.81 -3.86 91.62
CA THR A 331 66.33 -2.93 92.63
C THR A 331 65.24 -2.44 93.58
N THR A 332 64.06 -2.11 93.05
CA THR A 332 62.89 -1.69 93.84
C THR A 332 62.36 -2.81 94.74
N GLN A 333 62.34 -4.07 94.27
CA GLN A 333 61.98 -5.23 95.09
C GLN A 333 63.01 -5.50 96.19
N ILE A 334 64.31 -5.37 95.90
CA ILE A 334 65.38 -5.51 96.90
C ILE A 334 65.21 -4.44 98.00
N ALA A 335 64.97 -3.18 97.63
CA ALA A 335 64.71 -2.10 98.57
C ALA A 335 63.44 -2.34 99.42
N LYS A 336 62.33 -2.77 98.79
CA LYS A 336 61.08 -3.13 99.50
C LYS A 336 61.30 -4.26 100.51
N ASN A 337 61.99 -5.32 100.10
CA ASN A 337 62.35 -6.45 100.97
C ASN A 337 63.30 -6.06 102.11
N PHE A 338 64.20 -5.10 101.88
CA PHE A 338 65.10 -4.58 102.92
C PHE A 338 64.36 -3.70 103.95
N ILE A 339 63.48 -2.79 103.51
CA ILE A 339 62.60 -2.04 104.43
C ILE A 339 61.73 -2.99 105.25
N GLN A 340 61.13 -4.01 104.63
CA GLN A 340 60.28 -4.94 105.36
C GLN A 340 61.08 -5.66 106.46
N LYS A 341 62.25 -6.22 106.12
CA LYS A 341 63.13 -6.86 107.12
C LYS A 341 63.63 -5.90 108.20
N LEU A 342 63.91 -4.63 107.88
CA LEU A 342 64.26 -3.62 108.89
C LEU A 342 63.08 -3.29 109.81
N ARG A 343 61.86 -3.24 109.27
CA ARG A 343 60.63 -3.06 110.06
C ARG A 343 60.41 -4.24 110.98
N ASP A 344 60.42 -5.46 110.44
CA ASP A 344 60.31 -6.70 111.20
C ASP A 344 61.35 -6.75 112.35
N LEU A 345 62.57 -6.26 112.11
CA LEU A 345 63.64 -6.22 113.12
C LEU A 345 63.48 -5.09 114.16
N CYS A 346 63.10 -3.87 113.76
CA CYS A 346 62.79 -2.77 114.70
C CYS A 346 61.54 -3.10 115.54
N ASP A 347 60.58 -3.87 115.01
CA ASP A 347 59.40 -4.37 115.74
C ASP A 347 59.74 -5.52 116.72
N LEU A 348 60.55 -6.49 116.31
CA LEU A 348 60.86 -7.69 117.12
C LEU A 348 61.81 -7.41 118.30
N LEU A 349 62.54 -6.30 118.29
CA LEU A 349 63.52 -5.97 119.35
C LEU A 349 62.93 -5.32 120.61
N CYS A 350 61.72 -4.77 120.57
CA CYS A 350 60.98 -4.20 121.73
C CYS A 350 61.77 -3.24 122.67
N ILE A 351 62.86 -2.64 122.18
CA ILE A 351 63.67 -1.63 122.86
C ILE A 351 63.56 -0.35 122.04
N GLY A 352 63.50 0.82 122.70
CA GLY A 352 63.24 2.11 122.05
C GLY A 352 64.31 2.53 121.04
N VAL A 353 64.17 2.11 119.77
CA VAL A 353 64.90 2.64 118.62
C VAL A 353 64.11 3.84 118.10
N ASN A 354 64.38 5.05 118.57
CA ASN A 354 65.53 5.90 118.24
C ASN A 354 65.44 6.42 116.78
N GLU A 355 65.59 7.73 116.64
CA GLU A 355 65.25 8.56 115.47
C GLU A 355 65.81 8.02 114.15
N LYS A 356 66.97 7.38 114.22
CA LYS A 356 67.71 6.80 113.08
C LYS A 356 67.02 5.61 112.38
N CYS A 357 66.22 4.76 113.06
CA CYS A 357 65.44 3.71 112.33
C CYS A 357 64.34 4.35 111.47
N LYS A 358 63.81 5.50 111.89
CA LYS A 358 62.83 6.29 111.13
C LYS A 358 63.48 7.04 109.96
N GLU A 359 64.60 7.73 110.17
CA GLU A 359 65.36 8.41 109.11
C GLU A 359 65.80 7.43 108.00
N LEU A 360 66.30 6.25 108.37
CA LEU A 360 66.72 5.22 107.42
C LEU A 360 65.54 4.67 106.62
N CYS A 361 64.42 4.32 107.29
CA CYS A 361 63.19 3.91 106.62
C CYS A 361 62.64 5.00 105.68
N GLN A 362 62.70 6.26 106.08
CA GLN A 362 62.26 7.39 105.25
C GLN A 362 63.15 7.57 104.02
N SER A 363 64.48 7.43 104.18
CA SER A 363 65.45 7.51 103.08
C SER A 363 65.23 6.40 102.05
N PHE A 364 65.07 5.15 102.49
CA PHE A 364 64.76 4.04 101.57
C PHE A 364 63.35 4.12 100.98
N SER A 365 62.37 4.68 101.71
CA SER A 365 61.03 4.92 101.16
C SER A 365 61.07 5.96 100.04
N GLN A 366 61.84 7.03 100.21
CA GLN A 366 62.04 8.06 99.18
C GLN A 366 62.78 7.48 97.97
N PHE A 367 63.79 6.63 98.19
CA PHE A 367 64.47 5.89 97.11
C PHE A 367 63.49 5.03 96.30
N ILE A 368 62.58 4.29 96.96
CA ILE A 368 61.54 3.50 96.29
C ILE A 368 60.57 4.37 95.49
N THR A 369 60.18 5.55 96.01
CA THR A 369 59.34 6.49 95.25
C THR A 369 60.07 6.93 93.97
N SER A 370 61.34 7.36 94.07
CA SER A 370 62.11 7.79 92.91
C SER A 370 62.43 6.67 91.92
N THR A 371 62.59 5.41 92.35
CA THR A 371 62.69 4.30 91.38
C THR A 371 61.37 4.00 90.69
N GLN A 372 60.23 4.18 91.36
CA GLN A 372 58.91 4.02 90.73
C GLN A 372 58.59 5.16 89.74
N GLU A 373 58.92 6.42 90.06
CA GLU A 373 58.80 7.56 89.13
C GLU A 373 59.68 7.37 87.87
N LEU A 374 60.89 6.84 88.05
CA LEU A 374 61.79 6.52 86.94
C LEU A 374 61.24 5.36 86.08
N GLN A 375 60.57 4.37 86.70
CA GLN A 375 59.94 3.26 85.98
C GLN A 375 58.74 3.72 85.13
N GLU A 376 57.90 4.62 85.65
CA GLU A 376 56.80 5.23 84.88
C GLU A 376 57.32 6.03 83.68
N THR A 377 58.48 6.69 83.85
CA THR A 377 59.20 7.38 82.77
C THR A 377 59.74 6.41 81.70
N VAL A 378 60.26 5.24 82.10
CA VAL A 378 60.72 4.20 81.16
C VAL A 378 59.54 3.62 80.36
N ASN A 379 58.43 3.26 81.03
CA ASN A 379 57.25 2.68 80.38
C ASN A 379 56.61 3.64 79.37
N THR A 380 56.40 4.91 79.74
CA THR A 380 55.87 5.94 78.83
C THR A 380 56.81 6.23 77.65
N THR A 381 58.13 6.09 77.85
CA THR A 381 59.11 6.15 76.75
C THR A 381 59.01 4.94 75.82
N GLU A 382 58.80 3.73 76.35
CA GLU A 382 58.61 2.54 75.51
C GLU A 382 57.30 2.61 74.70
N GLU A 383 56.20 3.08 75.30
CA GLU A 383 54.94 3.35 74.58
C GLU A 383 55.14 4.34 73.42
N ALA A 384 55.90 5.42 73.64
CA ALA A 384 56.24 6.39 72.61
C ALA A 384 57.08 5.77 71.47
N LEU A 385 58.06 4.92 71.79
CA LEU A 385 58.86 4.20 70.78
C LEU A 385 58.04 3.15 70.03
N ASN A 386 57.13 2.44 70.70
CA ASN A 386 56.21 1.50 70.05
C ASN A 386 55.24 2.22 69.09
N SER A 387 54.72 3.38 69.50
CA SER A 387 53.91 4.25 68.64
C SER A 387 54.71 4.69 67.39
N LEU A 388 55.96 5.12 67.58
CA LEU A 388 56.86 5.52 66.49
C LEU A 388 57.17 4.36 65.53
N LEU A 389 57.46 3.15 66.05
CA LEU A 389 57.67 1.95 65.23
C LEU A 389 56.43 1.55 64.41
N ASN A 390 55.23 1.78 64.94
CA ASN A 390 53.98 1.52 64.21
C ASN A 390 53.78 2.53 63.08
N VAL A 391 54.09 3.82 63.28
CA VAL A 391 54.01 4.87 62.22
C VAL A 391 54.91 4.54 61.02
N PHE A 392 56.08 3.94 61.25
CA PHE A 392 57.01 3.54 60.19
C PHE A 392 56.83 2.10 59.67
N THR A 393 55.75 1.40 60.03
CA THR A 393 55.49 0.03 59.54
C THR A 393 54.60 0.07 58.28
N VAL A 394 55.19 -0.22 57.12
CA VAL A 394 54.56 -0.07 55.79
C VAL A 394 54.30 -1.43 55.15
N ASN A 395 53.04 -1.70 54.80
CA ASN A 395 52.66 -2.88 54.02
C ASN A 395 52.03 -2.47 52.68
N LEU A 396 52.84 -2.39 51.62
CA LEU A 396 52.42 -1.90 50.31
C LEU A 396 51.98 -3.02 49.36
N SER A 397 50.68 -3.06 49.06
CA SER A 397 50.07 -3.91 48.03
C SER A 397 49.52 -3.06 46.87
N THR A 398 50.22 -3.01 45.74
CA THR A 398 49.74 -2.32 44.54
C THR A 398 48.86 -3.27 43.72
N THR A 399 47.55 -3.00 43.68
CA THR A 399 46.60 -3.67 42.78
C THR A 399 45.82 -2.62 42.02
N MET A 400 46.00 -2.57 40.70
CA MET A 400 45.32 -1.61 39.82
C MET A 400 44.36 -2.37 38.90
N ASP A 401 43.06 -2.20 39.12
CA ASP A 401 42.01 -2.72 38.24
C ASP A 401 41.25 -1.55 37.62
N VAL A 402 41.51 -1.28 36.34
CA VAL A 402 40.80 -0.27 35.55
C VAL A 402 39.93 -0.98 34.53
N THR A 403 38.73 -1.33 34.99
CA THR A 403 37.62 -1.75 34.14
C THR A 403 36.88 -0.51 33.62
N ALA A 404 36.86 -0.35 32.30
CA ALA A 404 35.97 0.60 31.63
C ALA A 404 35.16 -0.17 30.57
N TYR A 405 33.85 0.08 30.58
CA TYR A 405 32.83 -0.78 29.98
C TYR A 405 32.30 -0.18 28.68
N ALA A 406 32.87 -0.58 27.55
CA ALA A 406 32.33 -0.33 26.21
C ALA A 406 31.13 -1.27 25.91
N ASN A 407 30.05 -1.11 26.69
CA ASN A 407 28.86 -1.95 26.59
C ASN A 407 27.98 -1.56 25.38
N SER A 408 28.26 -2.16 24.22
CA SER A 408 27.28 -2.16 23.11
C SER A 408 26.11 -3.10 23.43
N SER A 409 24.90 -2.72 23.02
CA SER A 409 23.68 -3.55 23.18
C SER A 409 23.60 -4.73 22.19
N GLN A 410 24.34 -4.66 21.08
CA GLN A 410 24.51 -5.73 20.08
C GLN A 410 25.94 -5.67 19.49
N PRO A 411 26.49 -6.77 18.94
CA PRO A 411 27.62 -6.69 18.01
C PRO A 411 27.16 -6.04 16.70
N LEU A 412 28.00 -5.23 16.05
CA LEU A 412 27.56 -4.39 14.94
C LEU A 412 27.30 -5.17 13.65
N GLU A 413 28.02 -6.28 13.45
CA GLU A 413 27.75 -7.27 12.40
C GLU A 413 26.30 -7.83 12.45
N SER A 414 25.65 -7.84 13.63
CA SER A 414 24.21 -8.20 13.70
C SER A 414 23.28 -7.06 13.30
N ILE A 415 23.70 -5.79 13.32
CA ILE A 415 22.87 -4.65 12.88
C ILE A 415 22.72 -4.66 11.37
N GLU A 416 23.82 -4.79 10.61
CA GLU A 416 23.74 -4.89 9.14
C GLU A 416 22.89 -6.11 8.73
N LYS A 417 23.10 -7.23 9.42
CA LYS A 417 22.36 -8.47 9.18
C LYS A 417 20.87 -8.36 9.54
N GLU A 418 20.52 -7.76 10.68
CA GLU A 418 19.13 -7.57 11.13
C GLU A 418 18.38 -6.63 10.17
N VAL A 419 19.04 -5.58 9.67
CA VAL A 419 18.46 -4.70 8.63
C VAL A 419 18.27 -5.46 7.31
N LYS A 420 19.24 -6.27 6.86
CA LYS A 420 19.11 -7.08 5.63
C LYS A 420 18.03 -8.17 5.76
N GLU A 421 17.97 -8.87 6.89
CA GLU A 421 16.93 -9.87 7.17
C GLU A 421 15.53 -9.26 7.33
N GLU A 422 15.38 -8.10 8.00
CA GLU A 422 14.09 -7.41 8.05
C GLU A 422 13.68 -6.85 6.67
N LEU A 423 14.62 -6.28 5.91
CA LEU A 423 14.34 -5.77 4.56
C LEU A 423 13.88 -6.89 3.61
N ASP A 424 14.52 -8.06 3.63
CA ASP A 424 14.05 -9.23 2.87
C ASP A 424 12.78 -9.87 3.46
N ALA A 425 12.53 -9.79 4.77
CA ALA A 425 11.26 -10.22 5.36
C ALA A 425 10.09 -9.31 4.94
N LYS A 426 10.29 -7.97 4.90
CA LYS A 426 9.28 -7.02 4.40
C LYS A 426 9.09 -7.17 2.89
N THR A 427 10.17 -7.09 2.10
CA THR A 427 10.07 -7.10 0.63
C THR A 427 9.75 -8.48 0.06
N GLY A 428 10.20 -9.57 0.69
CA GLY A 428 10.01 -10.94 0.22
C GLY A 428 8.53 -11.34 0.06
N ALA A 429 7.65 -10.87 0.95
CA ALA A 429 6.21 -11.05 0.81
C ALA A 429 5.65 -10.35 -0.44
N PHE A 430 6.12 -9.13 -0.75
CA PHE A 430 5.75 -8.40 -1.95
C PHE A 430 6.36 -9.02 -3.22
N ILE A 431 7.62 -9.46 -3.19
CA ILE A 431 8.28 -10.16 -4.30
C ILE A 431 7.53 -11.47 -4.63
N HIS A 432 7.09 -12.20 -3.61
CA HIS A 432 6.24 -13.38 -3.80
C HIS A 432 4.87 -13.01 -4.41
N PHE A 433 4.25 -11.92 -3.96
CA PHE A 433 3.03 -11.37 -4.57
C PHE A 433 3.24 -10.97 -6.05
N ILE A 434 4.41 -10.47 -6.45
CA ILE A 434 4.72 -10.19 -7.87
C ILE A 434 4.85 -11.46 -8.69
N ARG A 435 5.56 -12.49 -8.20
CA ARG A 435 5.61 -13.81 -8.87
C ARG A 435 4.23 -14.46 -9.02
N ILE A 436 3.27 -14.12 -8.15
CA ILE A 436 1.85 -14.48 -8.30
C ILE A 436 1.17 -13.58 -9.36
N MET A 437 1.35 -12.26 -9.30
CA MET A 437 0.75 -11.31 -10.24
C MET A 437 1.21 -11.49 -11.69
N GLU A 438 2.45 -11.93 -11.93
CA GLU A 438 2.96 -12.34 -13.25
C GLU A 438 2.24 -13.58 -13.79
N LYS A 439 1.92 -14.55 -12.92
CA LYS A 439 1.11 -15.74 -13.28
C LYS A 439 -0.36 -15.36 -13.49
N VAL A 440 -0.87 -14.35 -12.78
CA VAL A 440 -2.18 -13.74 -13.08
C VAL A 440 -2.14 -12.96 -14.41
N LEU A 441 -0.99 -12.39 -14.79
CA LEU A 441 -0.80 -11.70 -16.06
C LEU A 441 -0.83 -12.67 -17.25
N SER A 442 -0.16 -13.83 -17.17
CA SER A 442 -0.26 -14.86 -18.22
C SER A 442 -1.69 -15.43 -18.31
N LEU A 443 -2.34 -15.67 -17.16
CA LEU A 443 -3.76 -16.05 -17.10
C LEU A 443 -4.70 -14.99 -17.70
N SER A 444 -4.34 -13.70 -17.65
CA SER A 444 -5.17 -12.62 -18.20
C SER A 444 -5.38 -12.73 -19.72
N LEU A 445 -4.39 -13.26 -20.45
CA LEU A 445 -4.50 -13.53 -21.89
C LEU A 445 -5.54 -14.63 -22.15
N LEU A 446 -5.52 -15.71 -21.37
CA LEU A 446 -6.53 -16.77 -21.44
C LEU A 446 -7.93 -16.22 -21.10
N LEU A 447 -8.04 -15.34 -20.11
CA LEU A 447 -9.31 -14.66 -19.78
C LEU A 447 -9.83 -13.78 -20.92
N LEU A 448 -8.96 -13.15 -21.72
CA LEU A 448 -9.36 -12.42 -22.93
C LEU A 448 -9.87 -13.37 -24.03
N PHE A 449 -9.21 -14.51 -24.26
CA PHE A 449 -9.71 -15.54 -25.18
C PHE A 449 -11.07 -16.11 -24.75
N LEU A 450 -11.22 -16.48 -23.48
CA LEU A 450 -12.48 -16.97 -22.91
C LEU A 450 -13.58 -15.90 -23.02
N ARG A 451 -13.27 -14.62 -22.77
CA ARG A 451 -14.23 -13.51 -22.93
C ARG A 451 -14.63 -13.28 -24.38
N SER A 452 -13.71 -13.43 -25.34
CA SER A 452 -14.02 -13.42 -26.77
C SER A 452 -14.95 -14.58 -27.17
N PHE A 453 -14.69 -15.79 -26.67
CA PHE A 453 -15.55 -16.97 -26.89
C PHE A 453 -16.95 -16.77 -26.31
N TRP A 454 -17.06 -16.34 -25.04
CA TRP A 454 -18.34 -16.04 -24.41
C TRP A 454 -19.12 -14.92 -25.10
N TYR A 455 -18.43 -13.92 -25.68
CA TYR A 455 -19.08 -12.90 -26.50
C TYR A 455 -19.74 -13.52 -27.74
N VAL A 456 -19.02 -14.33 -28.52
CA VAL A 456 -19.58 -14.99 -29.71
C VAL A 456 -20.71 -15.96 -29.33
N ARG A 457 -20.54 -16.77 -28.27
CA ARG A 457 -21.59 -17.66 -27.77
C ARG A 457 -22.88 -16.92 -27.46
N ASN A 458 -22.80 -15.79 -26.75
CA ASN A 458 -23.97 -14.97 -26.42
C ASN A 458 -24.54 -14.22 -27.63
N TYR A 459 -23.70 -13.80 -28.58
CA TYR A 459 -24.11 -13.18 -29.84
C TYR A 459 -24.99 -14.11 -30.70
N LEU A 460 -24.61 -15.39 -30.77
CA LEU A 460 -25.31 -16.43 -31.52
C LEU A 460 -26.54 -17.00 -30.78
N ALA A 461 -26.52 -16.98 -29.45
CA ALA A 461 -27.59 -17.55 -28.62
C ALA A 461 -28.72 -16.56 -28.28
N ARG A 462 -28.47 -15.23 -28.28
CA ARG A 462 -29.44 -14.22 -27.83
C ARG A 462 -29.44 -12.99 -28.73
N ASP A 463 -30.52 -12.80 -29.48
CA ASP A 463 -30.64 -11.66 -30.42
C ASP A 463 -30.75 -10.29 -29.73
N SER A 464 -31.04 -10.24 -28.42
CA SER A 464 -31.01 -9.01 -27.61
C SER A 464 -29.61 -8.60 -27.13
N TYR A 465 -28.67 -9.54 -27.04
CA TYR A 465 -27.38 -9.33 -26.38
C TYR A 465 -26.45 -8.42 -27.20
N ASP A 466 -26.10 -7.23 -26.69
CA ASP A 466 -25.30 -6.21 -27.42
C ASP A 466 -25.94 -5.81 -28.77
N ASN A 467 -27.28 -5.78 -28.84
CA ASN A 467 -28.04 -5.39 -30.04
C ASN A 467 -28.57 -3.95 -29.93
N ILE A 468 -27.65 -2.98 -29.91
CA ILE A 468 -27.95 -1.55 -29.75
C ILE A 468 -27.50 -0.67 -30.93
N TYR A 469 -27.12 -1.28 -32.05
CA TYR A 469 -26.45 -0.60 -33.16
C TYR A 469 -27.35 -0.45 -34.38
N ILE A 470 -27.51 0.78 -34.87
CA ILE A 470 -28.17 1.06 -36.14
C ILE A 470 -27.10 0.97 -37.24
N THR A 471 -27.14 -0.13 -37.98
CA THR A 471 -26.21 -0.44 -39.09
C THR A 471 -26.69 0.19 -40.40
N LYS A 472 -25.87 0.16 -41.47
CA LYS A 472 -26.36 0.52 -42.81
C LYS A 472 -27.52 -0.41 -43.22
N ARG A 473 -27.35 -1.73 -43.09
CA ARG A 473 -28.37 -2.73 -43.42
C ARG A 473 -29.70 -2.54 -42.66
N PHE A 474 -29.66 -2.02 -41.43
CA PHE A 474 -30.88 -1.61 -40.71
C PHE A 474 -31.60 -0.45 -41.40
N LYS A 475 -30.87 0.56 -41.88
CA LYS A 475 -31.42 1.71 -42.61
C LYS A 475 -31.97 1.26 -43.96
N ASP A 476 -31.21 0.44 -44.69
CA ASP A 476 -31.61 -0.17 -45.97
C ASP A 476 -32.93 -0.95 -45.81
N LEU A 477 -33.07 -1.75 -44.75
CA LEU A 477 -34.29 -2.53 -44.45
C LEU A 477 -35.49 -1.65 -44.01
N ASP A 478 -35.26 -0.52 -43.34
CA ASP A 478 -36.35 0.41 -43.00
C ASP A 478 -36.83 1.22 -44.22
N GLU A 479 -35.91 1.50 -45.17
CA GLU A 479 -36.21 2.13 -46.46
C GLU A 479 -36.91 1.16 -47.43
N GLU A 480 -36.50 -0.11 -47.48
CA GLU A 480 -37.23 -1.21 -48.14
C GLU A 480 -38.70 -1.21 -47.66
N ARG A 481 -38.92 -1.27 -46.33
CA ARG A 481 -40.27 -1.25 -45.75
C ARG A 481 -41.04 0.03 -46.07
N LYS A 482 -40.40 1.20 -46.02
CA LYS A 482 -41.02 2.49 -46.39
C LYS A 482 -41.50 2.48 -47.83
N SER A 483 -40.70 1.94 -48.77
CA SER A 483 -41.07 1.90 -50.19
C SER A 483 -42.31 1.04 -50.45
N CYS A 484 -42.53 0.00 -49.63
CA CYS A 484 -43.70 -0.88 -49.71
C CYS A 484 -44.86 -0.46 -48.78
N GLY A 485 -44.90 0.81 -48.35
CA GLY A 485 -45.99 1.37 -47.53
C GLY A 485 -46.05 0.93 -46.06
N LEU A 486 -45.07 0.14 -45.59
CA LEU A 486 -45.06 -0.44 -44.25
C LEU A 486 -44.47 0.52 -43.21
N SER A 487 -44.96 0.43 -41.97
CA SER A 487 -44.56 1.34 -40.88
C SER A 487 -43.04 1.33 -40.60
N CYS A 488 -42.41 2.50 -40.67
CA CYS A 488 -40.97 2.70 -40.49
C CYS A 488 -40.55 2.95 -39.02
N VAL A 489 -39.25 2.85 -38.74
CA VAL A 489 -38.64 3.16 -37.44
C VAL A 489 -37.89 4.49 -37.46
N ILE A 490 -37.24 4.85 -38.57
CA ILE A 490 -36.48 6.09 -38.75
C ILE A 490 -37.45 7.23 -39.12
N PRO A 491 -37.32 8.44 -38.57
CA PRO A 491 -36.28 8.92 -37.64
C PRO A 491 -36.45 8.45 -36.19
N LEU A 492 -35.33 8.33 -35.48
CA LEU A 492 -35.30 8.05 -34.04
C LEU A 492 -35.69 9.30 -33.22
N LYS A 493 -36.55 9.11 -32.20
CA LYS A 493 -36.98 10.15 -31.26
C LYS A 493 -35.82 10.64 -30.37
N LYS A 494 -35.95 11.84 -29.79
CA LYS A 494 -34.93 12.47 -28.91
C LYS A 494 -34.44 11.54 -27.78
N LYS A 495 -35.32 10.71 -27.18
CA LYS A 495 -34.97 9.72 -26.16
C LYS A 495 -34.27 8.47 -26.73
N GLU A 496 -34.74 7.94 -27.86
CA GLU A 496 -34.18 6.75 -28.53
C GLU A 496 -32.75 6.97 -29.04
N LYS A 497 -32.44 8.20 -29.50
CA LYS A 497 -31.08 8.63 -29.89
C LYS A 497 -30.04 8.59 -28.74
N LYS A 498 -30.46 8.41 -27.48
CA LYS A 498 -29.56 8.16 -26.34
C LYS A 498 -29.31 6.66 -26.09
N LEU A 499 -30.19 5.78 -26.58
CA LEU A 499 -30.15 4.33 -26.35
C LEU A 499 -29.46 3.58 -27.50
N TYR A 500 -29.72 4.00 -28.75
CA TYR A 500 -29.21 3.34 -29.95
C TYR A 500 -28.04 4.10 -30.59
N ILE A 501 -27.04 3.37 -31.08
CA ILE A 501 -25.77 3.89 -31.61
C ILE A 501 -25.75 3.75 -33.13
N ASP A 502 -25.72 4.86 -33.86
CA ASP A 502 -25.54 4.85 -35.31
C ASP A 502 -24.09 4.51 -35.69
N THR A 503 -23.87 3.39 -36.39
CA THR A 503 -22.52 2.96 -36.78
C THR A 503 -21.88 3.87 -37.83
N SER A 504 -22.66 4.65 -38.58
CA SER A 504 -22.17 5.66 -39.51
C SER A 504 -21.59 6.89 -38.79
N SER A 505 -21.88 7.08 -37.50
CA SER A 505 -21.48 8.29 -36.77
C SER A 505 -20.08 8.15 -36.14
N TRP A 506 -19.11 8.92 -36.64
CA TRP A 506 -17.75 8.97 -36.06
C TRP A 506 -17.67 9.75 -34.74
N ARG A 507 -18.70 10.54 -34.41
CA ARG A 507 -18.73 11.37 -33.20
C ARG A 507 -18.74 10.52 -31.92
N ILE A 508 -17.87 10.87 -30.98
CA ILE A 508 -17.95 10.42 -29.58
C ILE A 508 -19.04 11.24 -28.89
N THR A 509 -20.07 10.61 -28.35
CA THR A 509 -21.09 11.32 -27.55
C THR A 509 -20.48 11.69 -26.19
N LEU A 510 -20.54 12.96 -25.77
CA LEU A 510 -19.98 13.42 -24.49
C LEU A 510 -20.47 12.60 -23.28
N VAL A 511 -21.73 12.14 -23.31
CA VAL A 511 -22.33 11.23 -22.30
C VAL A 511 -21.52 9.95 -22.10
N LYS A 512 -20.81 9.45 -23.12
CA LYS A 512 -19.94 8.26 -23.04
C LYS A 512 -18.61 8.55 -22.35
N ILE A 513 -18.08 9.78 -22.43
CA ILE A 513 -16.85 10.19 -21.75
C ILE A 513 -17.01 10.06 -20.22
N GLY A 514 -18.23 10.24 -19.69
CA GLY A 514 -18.55 9.94 -18.29
C GLY A 514 -18.20 8.51 -17.84
N ARG A 515 -18.26 7.53 -18.75
CA ARG A 515 -17.85 6.12 -18.49
C ARG A 515 -16.34 5.89 -18.60
N GLY A 516 -15.59 6.85 -19.16
CA GLY A 516 -14.12 6.86 -19.17
C GLY A 516 -13.53 7.30 -17.83
N LYS A 517 -14.27 8.08 -17.02
CA LYS A 517 -13.79 8.67 -15.75
C LYS A 517 -13.16 7.65 -14.81
N PHE A 518 -13.81 6.51 -14.57
CA PHE A 518 -13.26 5.43 -13.71
C PHE A 518 -11.95 4.86 -14.26
N GLY A 519 -11.80 4.75 -15.59
CA GLY A 519 -10.56 4.28 -16.22
C GLY A 519 -9.42 5.27 -16.10
N LEU A 520 -9.71 6.58 -16.23
CA LEU A 520 -8.72 7.65 -16.04
C LEU A 520 -8.35 7.81 -14.56
N ALA A 521 -9.31 7.72 -13.64
CA ALA A 521 -9.05 7.75 -12.20
C ALA A 521 -8.17 6.58 -11.75
N GLN A 522 -8.44 5.36 -12.24
CA GLN A 522 -7.58 4.21 -12.01
C GLN A 522 -6.14 4.47 -12.49
N ILE A 523 -5.96 4.96 -13.72
CA ILE A 523 -4.63 5.28 -14.26
C ILE A 523 -3.95 6.37 -13.42
N GLY A 524 -4.68 7.42 -13.00
CA GLY A 524 -4.16 8.51 -12.17
C GLY A 524 -3.69 8.05 -10.79
N ILE A 525 -4.41 7.13 -10.13
CA ILE A 525 -4.01 6.54 -8.85
C ILE A 525 -2.74 5.68 -9.03
N HIS A 526 -2.69 4.82 -10.06
CA HIS A 526 -1.49 4.04 -10.36
C HIS A 526 -0.29 4.91 -10.76
N PHE A 527 -0.52 6.04 -11.45
CA PHE A 527 0.52 7.01 -11.80
C PHE A 527 1.05 7.73 -10.57
N LEU A 528 0.17 8.20 -9.67
CA LEU A 528 0.58 8.83 -8.42
C LEU A 528 1.40 7.89 -7.53
N LEU A 529 0.98 6.62 -7.41
CA LEU A 529 1.74 5.62 -6.66
C LEU A 529 3.14 5.39 -7.24
N CYS A 530 3.24 5.21 -8.57
CA CYS A 530 4.53 5.02 -9.24
C CYS A 530 5.43 6.26 -9.12
N LEU A 531 4.85 7.47 -9.24
CA LEU A 531 5.55 8.73 -9.06
C LEU A 531 6.12 8.87 -7.65
N VAL A 532 5.38 8.50 -6.60
CA VAL A 532 5.88 8.52 -5.22
C VAL A 532 7.07 7.57 -5.03
N VAL A 533 7.01 6.35 -5.57
CA VAL A 533 8.14 5.39 -5.47
C VAL A 533 9.35 5.87 -6.26
N LEU A 534 9.17 6.40 -7.47
CA LEU A 534 10.25 6.99 -8.26
C LEU A 534 10.89 8.21 -7.58
N LEU A 535 10.08 9.11 -7.01
CA LEU A 535 10.59 10.27 -6.26
C LEU A 535 11.37 9.84 -5.00
N PHE A 536 10.96 8.76 -4.34
CA PHE A 536 11.68 8.20 -3.19
C PHE A 536 13.04 7.61 -3.60
N ASP A 537 13.11 6.86 -4.70
CA ASP A 537 14.35 6.30 -5.25
C ASP A 537 15.36 7.41 -5.61
N TYR A 538 14.90 8.44 -6.33
CA TYR A 538 15.72 9.62 -6.67
C TYR A 538 16.14 10.45 -5.43
N LEU A 539 15.28 10.57 -4.41
CA LEU A 539 15.61 11.26 -3.16
C LEU A 539 16.66 10.48 -2.34
N LEU A 540 16.50 9.17 -2.22
CA LEU A 540 17.42 8.29 -1.51
C LEU A 540 18.80 8.31 -2.17
N TYR A 541 18.86 8.15 -3.50
CA TYR A 541 20.08 8.32 -4.28
C TYR A 541 20.74 9.69 -4.04
N TYR A 542 19.97 10.78 -4.11
CA TYR A 542 20.53 12.13 -3.92
C TYR A 542 21.04 12.37 -2.49
N VAL A 543 20.40 11.82 -1.46
CA VAL A 543 20.87 11.92 -0.07
C VAL A 543 22.16 11.13 0.12
N LEU A 544 22.26 9.91 -0.42
CA LEU A 544 23.46 9.08 -0.32
C LEU A 544 24.64 9.66 -1.11
N ASP A 545 24.39 10.20 -2.30
CA ASP A 545 25.40 10.91 -3.09
C ASP A 545 25.82 12.24 -2.44
N LEU A 546 24.90 12.95 -1.75
CA LEU A 546 25.27 14.11 -0.93
C LEU A 546 26.20 13.71 0.22
N ILE A 547 25.92 12.58 0.90
CA ILE A 547 26.77 12.01 1.95
C ILE A 547 28.13 11.61 1.37
N LYS A 548 28.18 10.86 0.26
CA LYS A 548 29.43 10.47 -0.40
C LYS A 548 30.29 11.69 -0.80
N ARG A 549 29.66 12.78 -1.28
CA ARG A 549 30.35 13.99 -1.74
C ARG A 549 30.78 14.97 -0.64
N HIS A 550 30.29 14.84 0.60
CA HIS A 550 30.61 15.77 1.71
C HIS A 550 31.03 15.07 3.02
N GLY A 551 30.96 13.74 3.09
CA GLY A 551 31.32 12.93 4.26
C GLY A 551 32.78 12.51 4.32
N ASP A 552 33.58 12.80 3.29
CA ASP A 552 35.04 12.59 3.30
C ASP A 552 35.70 13.62 4.22
N VAL A 553 35.69 13.30 5.52
CA VAL A 553 36.18 14.14 6.61
C VAL A 553 37.16 13.32 7.45
N ASN A 554 38.36 13.86 7.66
CA ASN A 554 39.32 13.33 8.63
C ASN A 554 39.31 14.22 9.87
N ILE A 555 38.85 13.67 11.01
CA ILE A 555 38.78 14.40 12.28
C ILE A 555 39.96 13.99 13.15
N GLN A 556 41.01 14.81 13.17
CA GLN A 556 42.09 14.70 14.13
C GLN A 556 41.69 15.34 15.46
N TYR A 557 41.76 14.56 16.54
CA TYR A 557 41.57 15.06 17.90
C TYR A 557 42.87 14.96 18.71
N LYS A 558 43.07 15.91 19.61
CA LYS A 558 44.23 15.94 20.51
C LYS A 558 43.78 16.24 21.93
N GLY A 559 44.28 15.46 22.89
CA GLY A 559 44.06 15.67 24.32
C GLY A 559 45.32 15.43 25.13
N ASN A 560 45.31 15.89 26.37
CA ASN A 560 46.39 15.64 27.33
C ASN A 560 45.78 14.99 28.57
N SER A 561 46.33 13.86 29.01
CA SER A 561 46.01 13.21 30.28
C SER A 561 47.09 13.56 31.31
N LYS A 562 46.69 14.29 32.36
CA LYS A 562 47.60 14.76 33.41
C LYS A 562 47.22 14.17 34.76
N PHE A 563 48.11 13.36 35.31
CA PHE A 563 48.01 12.85 36.68
C PHE A 563 48.87 13.74 37.60
N ILE A 564 48.28 14.21 38.69
CA ILE A 564 48.95 15.04 39.71
C ILE A 564 48.60 14.44 41.06
N LEU A 565 49.61 14.15 41.87
CA LEU A 565 49.44 13.80 43.27
C LEU A 565 50.09 14.91 44.12
N ASN A 566 49.35 15.44 45.08
CA ASN A 566 49.81 16.47 46.00
C ASN A 566 49.77 15.94 47.44
N VAL A 567 50.75 16.35 48.26
CA VAL A 567 50.77 16.04 49.70
C VAL A 567 50.55 17.34 50.44
N ASP A 568 49.47 17.41 51.22
CA ASP A 568 49.17 18.54 52.10
C ASP A 568 49.75 18.33 53.52
N GLY A 569 49.97 19.43 54.23
CA GLY A 569 50.53 19.43 55.59
C GLY A 569 52.02 19.81 55.68
N THR A 570 52.50 20.05 56.90
CA THR A 570 53.85 20.58 57.18
C THR A 570 54.57 19.74 58.22
N GLY A 571 55.82 19.34 57.94
CA GLY A 571 56.65 18.53 58.84
C GLY A 571 57.45 17.47 58.09
N PHE A 572 58.27 16.71 58.83
CA PHE A 572 59.15 15.68 58.27
C PHE A 572 58.41 14.66 57.40
N VAL A 573 57.33 14.06 57.91
CA VAL A 573 56.55 13.02 57.21
C VAL A 573 55.94 13.56 55.90
N ALA A 574 55.43 14.79 55.90
CA ALA A 574 54.88 15.42 54.69
C ALA A 574 55.96 15.68 53.63
N ASN A 575 57.19 16.03 54.03
CA ASN A 575 58.30 16.22 53.10
C ASN A 575 58.85 14.88 52.57
N PHE A 576 58.98 13.86 53.41
CA PHE A 576 59.34 12.50 53.01
C PHE A 576 58.40 11.96 51.93
N TYR A 577 57.08 12.11 52.09
CA TYR A 577 56.14 11.70 51.05
C TYR A 577 56.26 12.56 49.78
N ARG A 578 56.53 13.88 49.87
CA ARG A 578 56.74 14.73 48.68
C ARG A 578 57.94 14.29 47.84
N GLU A 579 59.06 13.97 48.48
CA GLU A 579 60.25 13.45 47.79
C GLU A 579 59.95 12.11 47.13
N LEU A 580 59.28 11.19 47.84
CA LEU A 580 58.89 9.88 47.32
C LEU A 580 57.95 9.97 46.11
N ILE A 581 56.98 10.91 46.11
CA ILE A 581 56.01 11.05 45.01
C ILE A 581 56.43 12.02 43.89
N GLN A 582 57.61 12.65 43.97
CA GLN A 582 57.96 13.76 43.06
C GLN A 582 57.89 13.37 41.58
N GLY A 583 58.22 12.12 41.26
CA GLY A 583 58.15 11.54 39.91
C GLY A 583 56.75 11.13 39.41
N LEU A 584 55.69 11.19 40.23
CA LEU A 584 54.33 10.78 39.82
C LEU A 584 53.59 11.82 38.96
N ASN A 585 54.19 12.97 38.65
CA ASN A 585 53.54 14.05 37.88
C ASN A 585 53.55 13.76 36.36
N ILE A 586 52.78 12.76 35.95
CA ILE A 586 52.69 12.28 34.57
C ILE A 586 51.80 13.23 33.74
N ASN A 587 52.27 13.59 32.55
CA ASN A 587 51.54 14.43 31.59
C ASN A 587 51.74 13.86 30.18
N GLU A 588 50.86 12.95 29.77
CA GLU A 588 50.85 12.34 28.45
C GLU A 588 49.99 13.16 27.49
N SER A 589 50.43 13.29 26.23
CA SER A 589 49.62 13.92 25.17
C SER A 589 49.27 12.89 24.10
N TYR A 590 47.99 12.71 23.85
CA TYR A 590 47.47 11.74 22.89
C TYR A 590 46.82 12.42 21.69
N ILE A 591 46.90 11.76 20.53
CA ILE A 591 46.38 12.22 19.25
C ILE A 591 45.74 11.01 18.58
N GLY A 592 44.51 11.16 18.09
CA GLY A 592 43.82 10.17 17.27
C GLY A 592 43.22 10.80 16.02
N GLU A 593 42.99 9.99 14.99
CA GLU A 593 42.46 10.42 13.70
C GLU A 593 41.31 9.52 13.26
N LEU A 594 40.11 10.09 13.22
CA LEU A 594 38.91 9.43 12.68
C LEU A 594 38.85 9.67 11.17
N ASN A 595 38.99 8.61 10.38
CA ASN A 595 38.85 8.62 8.92
C ASN A 595 37.55 7.91 8.52
N PHE A 596 36.60 8.65 7.93
CA PHE A 596 35.31 8.10 7.52
C PHE A 596 35.27 7.62 6.06
N THR A 597 36.34 7.82 5.26
CA THR A 597 36.36 7.59 3.80
C THR A 597 35.93 6.15 3.43
N ASN A 598 36.37 5.15 4.21
CA ASN A 598 36.05 3.74 3.98
C ASN A 598 34.61 3.35 4.32
N CYS A 599 33.87 4.21 5.03
CA CYS A 599 32.49 3.97 5.46
C CYS A 599 31.45 4.76 4.63
N LEU A 600 31.86 5.45 3.57
CA LEU A 600 30.95 6.21 2.70
C LEU A 600 30.19 5.27 1.74
N PRO A 601 28.87 5.47 1.55
CA PRO A 601 28.05 4.60 0.70
C PRO A 601 28.39 4.71 -0.80
N GLU A 602 28.04 3.68 -1.58
CA GLU A 602 28.12 3.62 -3.05
C GLU A 602 26.71 3.74 -3.67
N PRO A 603 26.17 4.96 -3.88
CA PRO A 603 24.79 5.16 -4.31
C PRO A 603 24.52 4.69 -5.73
N SER A 604 23.57 3.77 -5.89
CA SER A 604 23.09 3.28 -7.18
C SER A 604 22.08 4.26 -7.79
N MET A 605 22.42 4.80 -8.96
CA MET A 605 21.58 5.78 -9.67
C MET A 605 20.37 5.11 -10.34
N PRO A 606 19.15 5.66 -10.22
CA PRO A 606 17.98 5.13 -10.92
C PRO A 606 18.12 5.20 -12.45
N ASP A 607 17.99 4.05 -13.11
CA ASP A 607 18.09 3.87 -14.57
C ASP A 607 17.27 4.90 -15.38
N SER A 608 17.97 5.83 -16.04
CA SER A 608 17.34 6.83 -16.92
C SER A 608 16.61 6.21 -18.12
N LEU A 609 17.02 5.03 -18.57
CA LEU A 609 16.37 4.26 -19.64
C LEU A 609 14.96 3.76 -19.28
N ASN A 610 14.64 3.65 -17.99
CA ASN A 610 13.33 3.14 -17.56
C ASN A 610 12.24 4.23 -17.59
N ILE A 611 12.61 5.51 -17.50
CA ILE A 611 11.70 6.66 -17.61
C ILE A 611 10.88 6.67 -18.92
N PRO A 612 11.48 6.58 -20.13
CA PRO A 612 10.71 6.54 -21.37
C PRO A 612 9.82 5.28 -21.47
N VAL A 613 10.20 4.16 -20.86
CA VAL A 613 9.36 2.96 -20.81
C VAL A 613 8.07 3.23 -20.04
N TYR A 614 8.14 3.86 -18.86
CA TYR A 614 6.95 4.28 -18.11
C TYR A 614 6.08 5.23 -18.94
N ILE A 615 6.67 6.25 -19.57
CA ILE A 615 5.94 7.23 -20.38
C ILE A 615 5.16 6.54 -21.50
N VAL A 616 5.79 5.61 -22.23
CA VAL A 616 5.14 4.83 -23.29
C VAL A 616 4.02 3.94 -22.75
N LEU A 617 4.24 3.23 -21.64
CA LEU A 617 3.22 2.35 -21.04
C LEU A 617 2.02 3.12 -20.49
N TYR A 618 2.23 4.26 -19.80
CA TYR A 618 1.13 5.12 -19.35
C TYR A 618 0.40 5.76 -20.53
N PHE A 619 1.10 6.23 -21.57
CA PHE A 619 0.48 6.73 -22.80
C PHE A 619 -0.40 5.67 -23.47
N LEU A 620 0.09 4.42 -23.60
CA LEU A 620 -0.70 3.29 -24.10
C LEU A 620 -1.93 3.02 -23.24
N SER A 621 -1.82 3.10 -21.90
CA SER A 621 -2.96 2.89 -21.00
C SER A 621 -4.08 3.94 -21.20
N VAL A 622 -3.72 5.21 -21.41
CA VAL A 622 -4.66 6.31 -21.70
C VAL A 622 -5.25 6.16 -23.11
N MET A 623 -4.41 5.83 -24.09
CA MET A 623 -4.82 5.54 -25.47
C MET A 623 -5.84 4.41 -25.52
N PHE A 624 -5.70 3.37 -24.67
CA PHE A 624 -6.70 2.30 -24.53
C PHE A 624 -8.03 2.79 -23.92
N VAL A 625 -8.05 3.76 -22.99
CA VAL A 625 -9.30 4.38 -22.51
C VAL A 625 -10.03 5.06 -23.67
N VAL A 626 -9.31 5.80 -24.50
CA VAL A 626 -9.84 6.50 -25.68
C VAL A 626 -10.38 5.49 -26.69
N MET A 627 -9.56 4.51 -27.10
CA MET A 627 -9.91 3.54 -28.14
C MET A 627 -11.06 2.58 -27.78
N LYS A 628 -11.34 2.37 -26.49
CA LYS A 628 -12.41 1.48 -25.97
C LYS A 628 -13.73 1.56 -26.74
N GLU A 629 -14.20 2.77 -27.04
CA GLU A 629 -15.49 2.98 -27.73
C GLU A 629 -15.47 2.55 -29.21
N TRP A 630 -14.35 2.73 -29.91
CA TRP A 630 -14.18 2.20 -31.27
C TRP A 630 -13.92 0.69 -31.26
N ALA A 631 -13.18 0.19 -30.27
CA ALA A 631 -12.92 -1.24 -30.11
C ALA A 631 -14.20 -2.04 -29.87
N LEU A 632 -15.13 -1.54 -29.05
CA LEU A 632 -16.46 -2.16 -28.89
C LEU A 632 -17.26 -2.19 -30.21
N ARG A 633 -17.20 -1.14 -31.03
CA ARG A 633 -17.81 -1.12 -32.38
C ARG A 633 -17.10 -2.10 -33.34
N ALA A 634 -15.77 -2.19 -33.27
CA ALA A 634 -14.98 -3.13 -34.06
C ALA A 634 -15.32 -4.57 -33.70
N ARG A 635 -15.44 -4.89 -32.39
CA ARG A 635 -15.91 -6.19 -31.89
C ARG A 635 -17.24 -6.59 -32.53
N ARG A 636 -18.23 -5.70 -32.52
CA ARG A 636 -19.52 -5.90 -33.21
C ARG A 636 -19.36 -6.14 -34.71
N LYS A 637 -18.56 -5.32 -35.40
CA LYS A 637 -18.32 -5.43 -36.86
C LYS A 637 -17.61 -6.74 -37.24
N ILE A 638 -16.67 -7.21 -36.44
CA ILE A 638 -15.94 -8.47 -36.65
C ILE A 638 -16.91 -9.66 -36.53
N THR A 639 -17.71 -9.74 -35.46
CA THR A 639 -18.67 -10.85 -35.32
C THR A 639 -19.77 -10.81 -36.39
N ALA A 640 -20.22 -9.62 -36.81
CA ALA A 640 -21.15 -9.48 -37.93
C ALA A 640 -20.56 -9.97 -39.28
N TYR A 641 -19.26 -9.75 -39.52
CA TYR A 641 -18.56 -10.27 -40.70
C TYR A 641 -18.48 -11.80 -40.71
N TYR A 642 -18.21 -12.44 -39.56
CA TYR A 642 -18.17 -13.90 -39.47
C TYR A 642 -19.57 -14.56 -39.42
N TYR A 643 -20.63 -13.84 -39.07
CA TYR A 643 -21.98 -14.41 -38.91
C TYR A 643 -23.10 -13.58 -39.56
N PRO A 644 -23.05 -13.33 -40.88
CA PRO A 644 -24.00 -12.44 -41.58
C PRO A 644 -25.46 -12.93 -41.49
N LYS A 645 -25.68 -14.25 -41.51
CA LYS A 645 -27.01 -14.87 -41.35
C LYS A 645 -27.64 -14.57 -39.97
N GLN A 646 -26.83 -14.52 -38.90
CA GLN A 646 -27.32 -14.09 -37.58
C GLN A 646 -27.50 -12.57 -37.53
N GLU A 647 -26.68 -11.80 -38.22
CA GLU A 647 -26.78 -10.34 -38.22
C GLU A 647 -28.10 -9.84 -38.83
N GLU A 648 -28.55 -10.39 -39.96
CA GLU A 648 -29.83 -10.04 -40.56
C GLU A 648 -31.01 -10.36 -39.63
N ALA A 649 -31.01 -11.54 -38.98
CA ALA A 649 -32.03 -11.91 -37.99
C ALA A 649 -32.05 -10.95 -36.80
N ARG A 650 -30.87 -10.53 -36.31
CA ARG A 650 -30.72 -9.55 -35.22
C ARG A 650 -31.17 -8.14 -35.60
N ILE A 651 -30.97 -7.73 -36.85
CA ILE A 651 -31.47 -6.47 -37.40
C ILE A 651 -33.01 -6.49 -37.43
N GLN A 652 -33.62 -7.57 -37.92
CA GLN A 652 -35.07 -7.75 -37.93
C GLN A 652 -35.66 -7.78 -36.51
N TYR A 653 -35.02 -8.47 -35.58
CA TYR A 653 -35.40 -8.51 -34.16
C TYR A 653 -35.35 -7.11 -33.51
N LEU A 654 -34.29 -6.34 -33.76
CA LEU A 654 -34.14 -4.98 -33.27
C LEU A 654 -35.24 -4.04 -33.83
N HIS A 655 -35.52 -4.15 -35.14
CA HIS A 655 -36.57 -3.38 -35.80
C HIS A 655 -37.96 -3.68 -35.18
N LYS A 656 -38.29 -4.97 -35.06
CA LYS A 656 -39.51 -5.46 -34.39
C LYS A 656 -39.62 -4.95 -32.95
N ILE A 657 -38.53 -4.95 -32.17
CA ILE A 657 -38.54 -4.43 -30.80
C ILE A 657 -38.74 -2.91 -30.75
N ILE A 658 -38.13 -2.12 -31.64
CA ILE A 658 -38.35 -0.66 -31.63
C ILE A 658 -39.80 -0.33 -32.04
N ARG A 659 -40.34 -1.00 -33.08
CA ARG A 659 -41.77 -0.91 -33.46
C ARG A 659 -42.67 -1.27 -32.27
N HIS A 660 -42.44 -2.42 -31.64
CA HIS A 660 -43.28 -2.92 -30.55
C HIS A 660 -43.17 -2.07 -29.27
N LYS A 661 -41.97 -1.59 -28.89
CA LYS A 661 -41.81 -0.67 -27.74
C LYS A 661 -42.52 0.66 -27.96
N ARG A 662 -42.52 1.20 -29.19
CA ARG A 662 -43.33 2.38 -29.53
C ARG A 662 -44.83 2.10 -29.38
N ILE A 663 -45.34 0.97 -29.90
CA ILE A 663 -46.76 0.59 -29.81
C ILE A 663 -47.19 0.32 -28.36
N SER A 664 -46.36 -0.39 -27.58
CA SER A 664 -46.60 -0.70 -26.17
C SER A 664 -46.63 0.59 -25.32
N PHE A 665 -45.64 1.47 -25.49
CA PHE A 665 -45.65 2.81 -24.87
C PHE A 665 -46.90 3.62 -25.25
N TRP A 666 -47.36 3.51 -26.51
CA TRP A 666 -48.59 4.16 -26.96
C TRP A 666 -49.85 3.61 -26.30
N LYS A 667 -49.98 2.29 -26.16
CA LYS A 667 -51.09 1.65 -25.45
C LYS A 667 -51.10 2.06 -23.98
N PHE A 668 -49.94 2.03 -23.31
CA PHE A 668 -49.78 2.50 -21.93
C PHE A 668 -50.17 3.98 -21.76
N LEU A 669 -49.67 4.88 -22.62
CA LEU A 669 -49.98 6.31 -22.53
C LEU A 669 -51.46 6.59 -22.80
N ARG A 670 -52.09 5.92 -23.79
CA ARG A 670 -53.54 5.97 -24.02
C ARG A 670 -54.31 5.47 -22.80
N GLN A 671 -53.85 4.41 -22.14
CA GLN A 671 -54.48 3.85 -20.94
C GLN A 671 -54.37 4.81 -19.74
N LYS A 672 -53.20 5.43 -19.49
CA LYS A 672 -53.06 6.45 -18.43
C LYS A 672 -53.98 7.66 -18.70
N ILE A 673 -54.04 8.14 -19.95
CA ILE A 673 -54.93 9.25 -20.34
C ILE A 673 -56.40 8.86 -20.11
N LYS A 674 -56.83 7.66 -20.50
CA LYS A 674 -58.20 7.17 -20.25
C LYS A 674 -58.49 7.02 -18.74
N SER A 675 -57.54 6.55 -17.91
CA SER A 675 -57.75 6.42 -16.46
C SER A 675 -57.81 7.77 -15.75
N SER A 676 -56.86 8.67 -16.01
CA SER A 676 -56.83 10.00 -15.38
C SER A 676 -57.97 10.91 -15.87
N TYR A 677 -58.50 10.71 -17.09
CA TYR A 677 -59.74 11.36 -17.52
C TYR A 677 -60.95 10.84 -16.75
N LYS A 678 -61.07 9.51 -16.58
CA LYS A 678 -62.16 8.90 -15.79
C LYS A 678 -62.12 9.36 -14.33
N GLU A 679 -60.93 9.40 -13.74
CA GLU A 679 -60.67 9.89 -12.37
C GLU A 679 -61.07 11.37 -12.21
N LYS A 680 -60.68 12.24 -13.17
CA LYS A 680 -61.12 13.64 -13.19
C LYS A 680 -62.64 13.78 -13.31
N CYS A 681 -63.28 13.03 -14.21
CA CYS A 681 -64.74 13.04 -14.38
C CYS A 681 -65.47 12.59 -13.09
N VAL A 682 -64.98 11.55 -12.43
CA VAL A 682 -65.52 11.09 -11.13
C VAL A 682 -65.32 12.13 -10.03
N ASN A 683 -64.13 12.75 -9.93
CA ASN A 683 -63.89 13.85 -8.98
C ASN A 683 -64.67 15.13 -9.30
N GLU A 684 -65.05 15.36 -10.56
CA GLU A 684 -65.89 16.49 -10.97
C GLU A 684 -67.37 16.25 -10.64
N GLN A 685 -67.82 14.99 -10.66
CA GLN A 685 -69.12 14.57 -10.14
C GLN A 685 -69.21 14.54 -8.61
N LEU A 686 -68.09 14.30 -7.91
CA LEU A 686 -67.99 14.24 -6.44
C LEU A 686 -67.61 15.56 -5.76
N GLN A 687 -67.41 16.64 -6.51
CA GLN A 687 -67.08 17.95 -5.93
C GLN A 687 -68.27 18.59 -5.20
N LEU A 688 -67.98 19.26 -4.08
CA LEU A 688 -68.93 20.13 -3.38
C LEU A 688 -69.20 21.44 -4.15
N MET A 689 -68.34 21.78 -5.13
CA MET A 689 -68.34 23.08 -5.82
C MET A 689 -69.55 23.31 -6.75
N PRO A 690 -70.06 22.34 -7.54
CA PRO A 690 -71.32 22.49 -8.26
C PRO A 690 -72.49 22.79 -7.33
N TRP A 691 -72.59 22.11 -6.19
CA TRP A 691 -73.63 22.33 -5.17
C TRP A 691 -73.54 23.74 -4.55
N LEU A 692 -72.32 24.18 -4.22
CA LEU A 692 -72.05 25.55 -3.76
C LEU A 692 -72.40 26.61 -4.83
N SER A 693 -72.12 26.35 -6.11
CA SER A 693 -72.39 27.31 -7.20
C SER A 693 -73.88 27.53 -7.47
N ILE A 694 -74.71 26.50 -7.26
CA ILE A 694 -76.18 26.59 -7.35
C ILE A 694 -76.73 27.40 -6.17
N LYS A 695 -76.15 27.26 -4.96
CA LYS A 695 -76.66 27.87 -3.73
C LYS A 695 -76.14 29.29 -3.45
N MET A 696 -74.93 29.64 -3.92
CA MET A 696 -74.32 30.98 -3.78
C MET A 696 -73.56 31.38 -5.07
N PRO A 697 -74.27 31.85 -6.12
CA PRO A 697 -73.67 32.14 -7.43
C PRO A 697 -72.60 33.25 -7.38
N CYS A 698 -72.72 34.21 -6.46
CA CYS A 698 -71.74 35.29 -6.31
C CYS A 698 -70.36 34.78 -5.84
N LEU A 699 -70.34 33.85 -4.88
CA LEU A 699 -69.08 33.34 -4.30
C LEU A 699 -68.36 32.39 -5.26
N ALA A 700 -69.11 31.54 -5.98
CA ALA A 700 -68.54 30.66 -7.00
C ALA A 700 -67.87 31.43 -8.15
N ARG A 701 -68.36 32.64 -8.47
CA ARG A 701 -67.79 33.51 -9.51
C ARG A 701 -66.39 34.04 -9.17
N CYS A 702 -66.04 34.10 -7.88
CA CYS A 702 -64.72 34.51 -7.41
C CYS A 702 -63.73 33.33 -7.24
N LEU A 703 -64.20 32.09 -7.35
CA LEU A 703 -63.42 30.87 -7.04
C LEU A 703 -63.30 29.89 -8.21
N SER A 704 -63.93 30.16 -9.35
CA SER A 704 -64.00 29.23 -10.49
C SER A 704 -63.23 29.73 -11.71
N GLN A 705 -61.90 29.78 -11.60
CA GLN A 705 -61.00 29.81 -12.75
C GLN A 705 -60.50 28.38 -13.00
N LYS A 706 -61.16 27.66 -13.91
CA LYS A 706 -60.72 26.33 -14.35
C LYS A 706 -59.52 26.49 -15.30
N ASP A 707 -58.31 26.44 -14.76
CA ASP A 707 -57.10 26.44 -15.57
C ASP A 707 -57.12 25.27 -16.57
N LYS A 708 -56.89 25.57 -17.84
CA LYS A 708 -56.81 24.54 -18.87
C LYS A 708 -55.50 23.78 -18.68
N ILE A 709 -55.58 22.47 -18.52
CA ILE A 709 -54.43 21.60 -18.22
C ILE A 709 -54.32 20.52 -19.29
N CYS A 710 -53.11 20.33 -19.83
CA CYS A 710 -52.80 19.26 -20.78
C CYS A 710 -53.07 17.88 -20.15
N LEU A 711 -54.00 17.13 -20.73
CA LEU A 711 -54.40 15.81 -20.22
C LEU A 711 -53.31 14.72 -20.39
N SER A 712 -52.23 14.98 -21.14
CA SER A 712 -51.13 14.03 -21.36
C SER A 712 -49.86 14.30 -20.54
N CYS A 713 -49.67 15.51 -20.01
CA CYS A 713 -48.46 15.85 -19.22
C CYS A 713 -48.72 16.80 -18.05
N GLU A 714 -50.00 17.09 -17.75
CA GLU A 714 -50.46 17.77 -16.54
C GLU A 714 -49.94 19.22 -16.37
N THR A 715 -49.42 19.82 -17.44
CA THR A 715 -49.04 21.24 -17.53
C THR A 715 -50.25 22.16 -17.74
N ALA A 716 -50.33 23.24 -16.98
CA ALA A 716 -51.34 24.29 -17.13
C ALA A 716 -50.94 25.35 -18.18
N GLU A 717 -51.95 25.94 -18.82
CA GLU A 717 -51.83 27.23 -19.53
C GLU A 717 -51.36 28.30 -18.53
N GLY A 718 -50.37 29.14 -18.90
CA GLY A 718 -49.81 30.17 -18.00
C GLY A 718 -48.74 29.70 -16.99
N GLY A 719 -48.20 28.48 -17.13
CA GLY A 719 -47.01 28.06 -16.38
C GLY A 719 -45.72 28.78 -16.80
N PHE A 720 -44.58 28.45 -16.16
CA PHE A 720 -43.25 29.07 -16.40
C PHE A 720 -42.72 28.93 -17.85
N GLN A 721 -43.41 28.17 -18.70
CA GLN A 721 -43.25 28.17 -20.15
C GLN A 721 -44.64 28.26 -20.77
N ASP A 722 -44.85 29.25 -21.62
CA ASP A 722 -46.14 29.51 -22.26
C ASP A 722 -46.38 28.50 -23.40
N ILE A 723 -47.09 27.41 -23.09
CA ILE A 723 -47.29 26.28 -24.01
C ILE A 723 -48.75 26.26 -24.46
N GLY A 724 -48.98 26.62 -25.73
CA GLY A 724 -50.31 26.62 -26.33
C GLY A 724 -51.01 25.26 -26.22
N LEU A 725 -52.28 25.29 -25.79
CA LEU A 725 -53.13 24.11 -25.68
C LEU A 725 -54.04 23.97 -26.90
N VAL A 726 -54.04 22.77 -27.49
CA VAL A 726 -54.92 22.38 -28.60
C VAL A 726 -56.11 21.61 -28.01
N LYS A 727 -57.34 22.08 -28.28
CA LYS A 727 -58.56 21.31 -27.98
C LYS A 727 -58.70 20.15 -28.98
N CYS A 728 -59.21 19.01 -28.51
CA CYS A 728 -59.67 17.94 -29.38
C CYS A 728 -60.78 18.40 -30.35
N SER A 729 -60.63 18.07 -31.64
CA SER A 729 -61.60 18.31 -32.72
C SER A 729 -62.81 17.35 -32.72
N GLY A 730 -63.25 16.88 -31.55
CA GLY A 730 -64.34 15.92 -31.42
C GLY A 730 -65.52 16.53 -30.67
N ASP A 731 -66.73 16.45 -31.25
CA ASP A 731 -67.90 17.23 -30.84
C ASP A 731 -68.41 16.95 -29.41
N GLN A 732 -67.89 15.91 -28.75
CA GLN A 732 -68.18 15.57 -27.35
C GLN A 732 -66.90 15.34 -26.51
N CYS A 733 -65.80 16.07 -26.80
CA CYS A 733 -64.54 15.90 -26.08
C CYS A 733 -63.86 17.21 -25.68
N ASP A 734 -63.90 17.50 -24.38
CA ASP A 734 -63.23 18.66 -23.76
C ASP A 734 -61.77 18.39 -23.35
N ALA A 735 -61.10 17.46 -24.03
CA ALA A 735 -59.69 17.20 -23.79
C ALA A 735 -58.80 18.27 -24.45
N PHE A 736 -57.94 18.87 -23.64
CA PHE A 736 -56.88 19.79 -24.07
C PHE A 736 -55.51 19.09 -24.00
N TYR A 737 -54.65 19.37 -24.98
CA TYR A 737 -53.29 18.82 -25.06
C TYR A 737 -52.27 19.88 -25.45
N CYS A 738 -51.08 19.82 -24.85
CA CYS A 738 -49.96 20.66 -25.25
C CYS A 738 -49.57 20.41 -26.72
N THR A 739 -49.05 21.40 -27.46
CA THR A 739 -48.61 21.23 -28.85
C THR A 739 -47.67 20.04 -29.04
N ASP A 740 -46.58 19.97 -28.27
CA ASP A 740 -45.62 18.85 -28.24
C ASP A 740 -46.31 17.49 -28.02
N CYS A 741 -47.34 17.47 -27.17
CA CYS A 741 -48.13 16.30 -26.81
C CYS A 741 -49.00 15.86 -28.00
N TYR A 742 -49.73 16.80 -28.58
CA TYR A 742 -50.68 16.58 -29.66
C TYR A 742 -49.98 16.21 -30.98
N GLU A 743 -48.84 16.84 -31.29
CA GLU A 743 -47.96 16.41 -32.39
C GLU A 743 -47.39 15.02 -32.14
N THR A 744 -46.93 14.73 -30.91
CA THR A 744 -46.43 13.38 -30.60
C THR A 744 -47.54 12.34 -30.80
N MET A 745 -48.79 12.65 -30.47
CA MET A 745 -50.00 11.83 -30.73
C MET A 745 -50.51 11.87 -32.18
N ASN A 746 -49.71 12.37 -33.13
CA ASN A 746 -50.04 12.46 -34.55
C ASN A 746 -51.38 13.18 -34.81
N LYS A 747 -51.69 14.20 -34.00
CA LYS A 747 -52.93 15.00 -34.04
C LYS A 747 -54.23 14.19 -33.82
N THR A 748 -54.13 13.01 -33.19
CA THR A 748 -55.30 12.18 -32.82
C THR A 748 -55.54 12.23 -31.32
N CYS A 749 -56.81 12.34 -30.89
CA CYS A 749 -57.17 12.28 -29.47
C CYS A 749 -57.35 10.84 -29.01
N PRO A 750 -56.63 10.36 -27.96
CA PRO A 750 -56.78 9.00 -27.44
C PRO A 750 -58.13 8.67 -26.79
N LEU A 751 -58.99 9.68 -26.58
CA LEU A 751 -60.36 9.50 -26.09
C LEU A 751 -61.38 9.36 -27.24
N CYS A 752 -61.19 10.10 -28.35
CA CYS A 752 -62.11 10.08 -29.50
C CYS A 752 -61.76 9.02 -30.56
N SER A 753 -60.53 8.52 -30.58
CA SER A 753 -60.18 7.43 -31.49
C SER A 753 -60.93 6.16 -31.08
N VAL A 754 -61.85 5.73 -31.94
CA VAL A 754 -62.41 4.36 -31.95
C VAL A 754 -61.25 3.35 -32.06
N ASP A 755 -61.44 2.11 -31.63
CA ASP A 755 -60.36 1.15 -31.37
C ASP A 755 -59.73 0.50 -32.63
N ASP A 756 -59.68 1.24 -33.75
CA ASP A 756 -59.06 0.89 -35.04
C ASP A 756 -57.51 0.92 -34.99
N VAL A 757 -56.92 0.19 -34.04
CA VAL A 757 -55.49 -0.14 -34.01
C VAL A 757 -55.28 -1.66 -34.01
N VAL A 758 -56.18 -2.34 -34.75
CA VAL A 758 -55.99 -3.66 -35.34
C VAL A 758 -56.30 -3.50 -36.83
N HIS A 759 -55.55 -4.17 -37.72
CA HIS A 759 -55.74 -4.13 -39.19
C HIS A 759 -55.43 -2.82 -39.93
N ARG A 760 -54.24 -2.24 -39.69
CA ARG A 760 -53.34 -1.80 -40.78
C ARG A 760 -51.92 -2.25 -40.45
N GLU A 761 -51.58 -3.48 -40.84
CA GLU A 761 -50.28 -4.12 -40.56
C GLU A 761 -49.28 -4.07 -41.72
#